data_AF-A0A972CD69-F1
#
_entry.id   AF-A0A972CD69-F1
#
_cell.length_a   1.000
_cell.length_b   1.000
_cell.length_c   1.000
_cell.angle_alpha   90.00
_cell.angle_beta   90.00
_cell.angle_gamma   90.00
#
_symmetry.space_group_name_H-M   'P 1'
#
loop_
_entity.id
_entity.type
_entity.pdbx_description
1 polymer ?
#
loop_
_entity_poly.entity_id
_entity_poly.type
_entity_poly.pdbx_seq_one_letter_code
_entity_poly.pdbx_strand_id
1 'polypeptide(L)'
;MTTVKRATFVSAILILLCAALPMSVYAASVQGNAITSVVINKNLDAINVFATLSDAYVRDNRGKSVYLFELMPEQSEKDLTSLSPIAETKVTPEPTFSLPFDTSDKARLLSRYVLASMSADGVFSALTDAYYISNPEAVAPHDYAFPVAASKKGLEVQLLSDAQLLGTSYAVINVSVDSLLLGESSPDSVSFIFDGKTYYVSRARLDSLDYRIKVLTDSGTIVYLNIILGAPSASTPEKLNVLYYPEALDGTDARLCAINTENAESVLYYAALLNFLATRYTDPSGEYGFAGGWIIGYEANSNRNYNYMGPAPLADYTDSYAKALRIAHAMLRSVYSNGRVYVSVGNNFNAASTELNFAGDEQLDYPARLFLERLNQVISVSGNFPWNLSINPYPSDPANTAYWTDPNTLGSYDTPFITMNNIDVICNFMGQENFLYEGAKRRILLGSFGVSGEAVTSGEALQAAAFAYAYYTAASNDDIEALIWHRHVDSADESGLLLGLWASAEGENLVPAQTKSIYDVFKYIDTERYGSKEQSLEKTAFALKLIGADSWSDLIPGFDINKAVTRSVHEAISHLSSDIESKYKEAALFDFSSGELYGFYPSDNAAYIELRTDTSVKKATDSETLSGARGTSVLFSKLTASSPFEYMGISKRFDEPLDISKTGYITLRVKSELPEDIASASIMLRLLGRTPQTGRLVVYEGVSQIKAGEWSEITFKLTDYAAVVPAVETLKIWIKPIDNKLHEGDIALSVQSVTLHSTTGINVLSTVLWIILIVVIAAVVAFIGLVIRNQIRYRMRLRRQKQRAQLKDQTRRRQQQLAALPPGRLPPPSQTAARPGTQSADQPPRRPTGTIPRVEPDRQRAPAPRPKQPDSASQTDQIRRTASKAEPRDPSPEQKSRRPRPTRRPPI
;
A
#
# COMPACT_ATOMS: atom_id res chain seq x y z
N MET A 1 23.78 39.19 -27.80
CA MET A 1 23.33 38.32 -26.68
C MET A 1 23.27 36.89 -27.19
N THR A 2 23.66 35.90 -26.40
CA THR A 2 23.74 34.48 -26.82
C THR A 2 22.40 33.75 -26.73
N THR A 3 22.23 32.68 -27.52
CA THR A 3 21.02 31.85 -27.60
C THR A 3 20.55 31.28 -26.26
N VAL A 4 21.47 31.01 -25.33
CA VAL A 4 21.13 30.58 -23.95
C VAL A 4 20.21 31.58 -23.24
N LYS A 5 20.38 32.90 -23.48
CA LYS A 5 19.48 33.93 -22.94
C LYS A 5 18.14 34.05 -23.69
N ARG A 6 17.96 33.41 -24.85
CA ARG A 6 16.62 33.25 -25.45
C ARG A 6 15.90 32.04 -24.86
N ALA A 7 16.59 30.92 -24.63
CA ALA A 7 15.99 29.75 -23.99
C ALA A 7 15.39 30.10 -22.61
N THR A 8 16.17 30.70 -21.70
CA THR A 8 15.67 31.07 -20.37
C THR A 8 14.60 32.16 -20.38
N PHE A 9 14.61 33.08 -21.34
CA PHE A 9 13.56 34.10 -21.46
C PHE A 9 12.26 33.54 -22.05
N VAL A 10 12.34 32.59 -22.98
CA VAL A 10 11.19 31.86 -23.51
C VAL A 10 10.59 30.94 -22.44
N SER A 11 11.41 30.19 -21.68
CA SER A 11 10.92 29.38 -20.56
C SER A 11 10.27 30.24 -19.46
N ALA A 12 10.85 31.40 -19.11
CA ALA A 12 10.24 32.32 -18.15
C ALA A 12 8.91 32.89 -18.65
N ILE A 13 8.79 33.21 -19.94
CA ILE A 13 7.54 33.67 -20.56
C ILE A 13 6.49 32.55 -20.62
N LEU A 14 6.88 31.30 -20.94
CA LEU A 14 5.97 30.15 -20.89
C LEU A 14 5.46 29.88 -19.47
N ILE A 15 6.33 29.92 -18.46
CA ILE A 15 5.93 29.76 -17.05
C ILE A 15 4.98 30.89 -16.61
N LEU A 16 5.22 32.13 -17.04
CA LEU A 16 4.32 33.27 -16.79
C LEU A 16 3.00 33.21 -17.57
N LEU A 17 2.96 32.63 -18.77
CA LEU A 17 1.71 32.39 -19.51
C LEU A 17 0.91 31.23 -18.92
N CYS A 18 1.56 30.13 -18.51
CA CYS A 18 0.89 29.03 -17.79
C CYS A 18 0.35 29.48 -16.42
N ALA A 19 0.97 30.46 -15.77
CA ALA A 19 0.51 31.05 -14.51
C ALA A 19 -0.50 32.22 -14.69
N ALA A 20 -0.85 32.60 -15.92
CA ALA A 20 -1.72 33.74 -16.23
C ALA A 20 -2.84 33.44 -17.25
N LEU A 21 -3.01 32.18 -17.64
CA LEU A 21 -4.30 31.71 -18.15
C LEU A 21 -5.27 31.70 -16.96
N PRO A 22 -6.43 32.39 -17.03
CA PRO A 22 -7.51 32.04 -16.13
C PRO A 22 -7.87 30.59 -16.39
N MET A 23 -7.92 29.75 -15.36
CA MET A 23 -8.65 28.49 -15.45
C MET A 23 -10.14 28.84 -15.51
N SER A 24 -10.59 29.21 -16.71
CA SER A 24 -11.98 29.02 -17.10
C SER A 24 -12.22 27.52 -17.20
N VAL A 25 -12.29 26.88 -16.04
CA VAL A 25 -13.13 25.71 -15.84
C VAL A 25 -14.46 26.09 -16.46
N TYR A 26 -14.87 25.36 -17.50
CA TYR A 26 -16.24 25.45 -18.00
C TYR A 26 -17.12 24.78 -16.95
N ALA A 27 -17.34 25.50 -15.84
CA ALA A 27 -18.47 25.26 -14.97
C ALA A 27 -19.69 25.45 -15.84
N ALA A 28 -20.27 24.34 -16.30
CA ALA A 28 -21.58 24.34 -16.93
C ALA A 28 -22.50 25.09 -15.97
N SER A 29 -23.10 26.19 -16.43
CA SER A 29 -23.86 27.10 -15.58
C SER A 29 -24.93 26.29 -14.84
N VAL A 30 -24.76 26.12 -13.52
CA VAL A 30 -25.62 25.24 -12.73
C VAL A 30 -27.03 25.80 -12.80
N GLN A 31 -27.92 25.14 -13.55
CA GLN A 31 -29.26 25.68 -13.86
C GLN A 31 -30.23 25.59 -12.66
N GLY A 32 -29.79 25.00 -11.54
CA GLY A 32 -30.51 24.91 -10.28
C GLY A 32 -29.69 25.47 -9.12
N ASN A 33 -30.21 25.27 -7.91
CA ASN A 33 -29.47 25.54 -6.69
C ASN A 33 -28.59 24.32 -6.36
N ALA A 34 -27.33 24.53 -5.95
CA ALA A 34 -26.44 23.44 -5.56
C ALA A 34 -25.42 23.88 -4.50
N ILE A 35 -25.00 22.96 -3.64
CA ILE A 35 -23.71 23.08 -2.95
C ILE A 35 -22.64 22.67 -3.95
N THR A 36 -21.61 23.49 -4.13
CA THR A 36 -20.57 23.30 -5.15
C THR A 36 -19.28 22.77 -4.56
N SER A 37 -19.03 22.99 -3.26
CA SER A 37 -17.88 22.46 -2.54
C SER A 37 -18.10 22.47 -1.03
N VAL A 38 -17.68 21.39 -0.37
CA VAL A 38 -17.51 21.30 1.09
C VAL A 38 -16.08 20.87 1.34
N VAL A 39 -15.31 21.70 2.05
CA VAL A 39 -13.87 21.45 2.29
C VAL A 39 -13.42 21.88 3.68
N ILE A 40 -12.60 21.03 4.31
CA ILE A 40 -11.78 21.40 5.48
C ILE A 40 -10.77 22.46 5.02
N ASN A 41 -10.64 23.55 5.79
CA ASN A 41 -9.77 24.67 5.46
C ASN A 41 -8.28 24.37 5.70
N LYS A 42 -7.39 25.28 5.27
CA LYS A 42 -5.92 25.10 5.39
C LYS A 42 -5.36 25.20 6.81
N ASN A 43 -6.15 25.64 7.79
CA ASN A 43 -5.77 25.68 9.20
C ASN A 43 -6.20 24.41 9.94
N LEU A 44 -7.08 23.60 9.33
CA LEU A 44 -7.79 22.48 9.94
C LEU A 44 -8.72 22.88 11.11
N ASP A 45 -9.13 24.17 11.18
CA ASP A 45 -9.97 24.75 12.24
C ASP A 45 -11.43 25.01 11.81
N ALA A 46 -11.75 24.88 10.52
CA ALA A 46 -13.11 25.01 10.02
C ALA A 46 -13.39 24.19 8.74
N ILE A 47 -14.65 23.77 8.59
CA ILE A 47 -15.25 23.26 7.35
C ILE A 47 -15.95 24.44 6.65
N ASN A 48 -15.57 24.71 5.40
CA ASN A 48 -16.21 25.72 4.56
C ASN A 48 -17.21 25.05 3.60
N VAL A 49 -18.42 25.61 3.53
CA VAL A 49 -19.45 25.22 2.55
C VAL A 49 -19.65 26.36 1.57
N PHE A 50 -19.51 26.05 0.27
CA PHE A 50 -19.74 26.95 -0.85
C PHE A 50 -20.90 26.43 -1.69
N ALA A 51 -21.80 27.33 -2.08
CA ALA A 51 -22.98 26.99 -2.86
C ALA A 51 -23.32 28.07 -3.88
N THR A 52 -24.14 27.73 -4.87
CA THR A 52 -24.69 28.62 -5.88
C THR A 52 -26.22 28.51 -5.89
N LEU A 53 -26.92 29.65 -5.87
CA LEU A 53 -28.37 29.73 -6.00
C LEU A 53 -28.75 30.36 -7.34
N SER A 54 -29.75 29.78 -8.00
CA SER A 54 -30.26 30.24 -9.29
C SER A 54 -30.82 31.67 -9.21
N ASP A 55 -30.61 32.48 -10.27
CA ASP A 55 -31.11 33.86 -10.36
C ASP A 55 -32.62 33.99 -10.07
N ALA A 56 -33.40 32.99 -10.48
CA ALA A 56 -34.83 32.92 -10.18
C ALA A 56 -35.08 32.78 -8.67
N TYR A 57 -34.44 31.82 -8.02
CA TYR A 57 -34.57 31.62 -6.57
C TYR A 57 -34.10 32.85 -5.79
N VAL A 58 -32.98 33.46 -6.19
CA VAL A 58 -32.41 34.66 -5.54
C VAL A 58 -33.33 35.87 -5.69
N ARG A 59 -33.92 36.08 -6.87
CA ARG A 59 -34.89 37.16 -7.14
C ARG A 59 -36.17 36.99 -6.30
N ASP A 60 -36.71 35.78 -6.26
CA ASP A 60 -38.04 35.51 -5.68
C ASP A 60 -38.00 35.35 -4.15
N ASN A 61 -36.81 35.24 -3.55
CA ASN A 61 -36.59 35.11 -2.10
C ASN A 61 -35.74 36.23 -1.48
N ARG A 62 -35.61 37.39 -2.14
CA ARG A 62 -34.86 38.55 -1.62
C ARG A 62 -35.21 38.89 -0.17
N GLY A 63 -34.20 39.01 0.69
CA GLY A 63 -34.34 39.34 2.12
C GLY A 63 -34.64 38.16 3.05
N LYS A 64 -35.08 37.01 2.51
CA LYS A 64 -35.18 35.76 3.27
C LYS A 64 -33.80 35.19 3.59
N SER A 65 -33.76 34.19 4.48
CA SER A 65 -32.58 33.39 4.75
C SER A 65 -32.61 32.06 4.00
N VAL A 66 -31.44 31.47 3.77
CA VAL A 66 -31.26 30.03 3.52
C VAL A 66 -30.59 29.40 4.73
N TYR A 67 -30.92 28.14 4.98
CA TYR A 67 -30.55 27.40 6.18
C TYR A 67 -29.64 26.23 5.81
N LEU A 68 -28.55 26.05 6.55
CA LEU A 68 -27.62 24.93 6.36
C LEU A 68 -27.95 23.83 7.38
N PHE A 69 -28.12 22.60 6.89
CA PHE A 69 -28.23 21.41 7.71
C PHE A 69 -26.98 20.54 7.52
N GLU A 70 -26.62 19.83 8.59
CA GLU A 70 -25.53 18.85 8.64
C GLU A 70 -26.17 17.50 8.91
N LEU A 71 -25.87 16.52 8.06
CA LEU A 71 -26.46 15.18 8.07
C LEU A 71 -25.35 14.14 8.22
N MET A 72 -25.56 13.16 9.10
CA MET A 72 -24.78 11.92 9.11
C MET A 72 -25.26 10.96 7.99
N PRO A 73 -24.47 9.93 7.60
CA PRO A 73 -24.81 9.05 6.47
C PRO A 73 -26.19 8.39 6.54
N GLU A 74 -26.66 8.04 7.74
CA GLU A 74 -27.97 7.44 7.97
C GLU A 74 -29.14 8.44 7.86
N GLN A 75 -28.86 9.73 8.03
CA GLN A 75 -29.89 10.78 8.04
C GLN A 75 -30.29 11.20 6.63
N SER A 76 -31.53 11.65 6.47
CA SER A 76 -32.19 11.92 5.19
C SER A 76 -32.53 13.40 5.00
N GLU A 77 -32.21 13.95 3.82
CA GLU A 77 -32.59 15.29 3.38
C GLU A 77 -34.10 15.45 3.09
N LYS A 78 -34.86 14.36 3.13
CA LYS A 78 -36.34 14.37 3.07
C LYS A 78 -36.95 14.70 4.44
N ASP A 79 -36.20 14.48 5.53
CA ASP A 79 -36.70 14.44 6.91
C ASP A 79 -36.17 15.58 7.80
N LEU A 80 -35.78 16.70 7.18
CA LEU A 80 -35.19 17.89 7.83
C LEU A 80 -36.06 18.48 8.95
N THR A 81 -37.36 18.20 8.98
CA THR A 81 -38.28 18.58 10.06
C THR A 81 -37.97 17.91 11.41
N SER A 82 -37.18 16.83 11.42
CA SER A 82 -36.67 16.18 12.63
C SER A 82 -35.35 16.78 13.15
N LEU A 83 -34.74 17.68 12.37
CA LEU A 83 -33.40 18.23 12.59
C LEU A 83 -33.48 19.74 12.87
N SER A 84 -32.33 20.35 13.17
CA SER A 84 -32.20 21.80 13.32
C SER A 84 -31.09 22.32 12.40
N PRO A 85 -31.24 23.51 11.80
CA PRO A 85 -30.20 24.09 10.98
C PRO A 85 -29.02 24.51 11.85
N ILE A 86 -27.81 24.15 11.42
CA ILE A 86 -26.55 24.47 12.11
C ILE A 86 -26.07 25.90 11.82
N ALA A 87 -26.55 26.52 10.74
CA ALA A 87 -26.30 27.91 10.40
C ALA A 87 -27.40 28.49 9.49
N GLU A 88 -27.52 29.81 9.41
CA GLU A 88 -28.29 30.51 8.38
C GLU A 88 -27.48 31.65 7.75
N THR A 89 -27.84 32.04 6.52
CA THR A 89 -27.34 33.27 5.88
C THR A 89 -28.40 33.86 4.96
N LYS A 90 -28.21 35.09 4.48
CA LYS A 90 -29.18 35.73 3.56
C LYS A 90 -29.05 35.22 2.14
N VAL A 91 -30.22 35.11 1.48
CA VAL A 91 -30.34 34.71 0.07
C VAL A 91 -29.47 35.63 -0.80
N THR A 92 -28.45 35.03 -1.41
CA THR A 92 -27.43 35.63 -2.27
C THR A 92 -27.11 34.66 -3.40
N PRO A 93 -26.47 35.07 -4.52
CA PRO A 93 -26.09 34.15 -5.59
C PRO A 93 -25.11 33.07 -5.14
N GLU A 94 -24.17 33.41 -4.25
CA GLU A 94 -23.08 32.55 -3.78
C GLU A 94 -23.06 32.53 -2.23
N PRO A 95 -24.00 31.84 -1.55
CA PRO A 95 -23.99 31.78 -0.09
C PRO A 95 -22.86 30.88 0.41
N THR A 96 -22.10 31.39 1.39
CA THR A 96 -20.95 30.70 1.99
C THR A 96 -21.11 30.55 3.50
N PHE A 97 -20.68 29.40 4.03
CA PHE A 97 -20.68 29.11 5.47
C PHE A 97 -19.30 28.64 5.92
N SER A 98 -18.95 28.91 7.19
CA SER A 98 -17.72 28.47 7.84
C SER A 98 -18.08 27.90 9.21
N LEU A 99 -17.90 26.59 9.38
CA LEU A 99 -18.27 25.84 10.57
C LEU A 99 -17.02 25.48 11.37
N PRO A 100 -16.95 25.71 12.69
CA PRO A 100 -15.82 25.26 13.50
C PRO A 100 -15.63 23.75 13.39
N PHE A 101 -14.39 23.30 13.26
CA PHE A 101 -14.04 21.89 13.09
C PHE A 101 -12.88 21.51 14.02
N ASP A 102 -12.91 20.29 14.56
CA ASP A 102 -11.84 19.71 15.38
C ASP A 102 -11.35 18.43 14.71
N THR A 103 -10.05 18.35 14.43
CA THR A 103 -9.43 17.19 13.77
C THR A 103 -9.51 15.87 14.56
N SER A 104 -9.90 15.91 15.84
CA SER A 104 -10.15 14.74 16.68
C SER A 104 -11.57 14.18 16.54
N ASP A 105 -12.53 14.98 16.07
CA ASP A 105 -13.87 14.54 15.65
C ASP A 105 -13.75 13.82 14.29
N LYS A 106 -13.54 12.50 14.36
CA LYS A 106 -13.40 11.65 13.18
C LYS A 106 -14.76 11.25 12.60
N ALA A 107 -15.82 11.24 13.41
CA ALA A 107 -17.17 10.91 12.93
C ALA A 107 -17.69 11.97 11.95
N ARG A 108 -17.42 13.26 12.20
CA ARG A 108 -17.85 14.37 11.35
C ARG A 108 -17.19 14.44 9.97
N LEU A 109 -16.11 13.69 9.74
CA LEU A 109 -15.57 13.46 8.39
C LEU A 109 -16.55 12.71 7.47
N LEU A 110 -17.58 12.07 8.04
CA LEU A 110 -18.65 11.38 7.31
C LEU A 110 -19.83 12.31 6.96
N SER A 111 -19.86 13.53 7.49
CA SER A 111 -21.01 14.42 7.36
C SER A 111 -21.19 14.94 5.93
N ARG A 112 -22.45 15.07 5.53
CA ARG A 112 -22.91 15.71 4.30
C ARG A 112 -23.80 16.89 4.63
N TYR A 113 -23.73 17.94 3.84
CA TYR A 113 -24.43 19.20 4.09
C TYR A 113 -25.49 19.46 3.03
N VAL A 114 -26.60 20.08 3.43
CA VAL A 114 -27.70 20.44 2.51
C VAL A 114 -28.21 21.85 2.83
N LEU A 115 -28.52 22.64 1.80
CA LEU A 115 -29.23 23.91 2.00
C LEU A 115 -30.73 23.69 1.95
N ALA A 116 -31.45 24.44 2.78
CA ALA A 116 -32.90 24.39 2.89
C ALA A 116 -33.52 25.79 2.89
N SER A 117 -34.80 25.85 2.48
CA SER A 117 -35.67 27.00 2.68
C SER A 117 -36.70 26.70 3.76
N MET A 118 -37.22 27.75 4.39
CA MET A 118 -38.28 27.64 5.39
C MET A 118 -39.59 28.21 4.83
N SER A 119 -40.71 27.50 5.02
CA SER A 119 -42.05 27.98 4.69
C SER A 119 -42.51 29.07 5.66
N ALA A 120 -43.66 29.70 5.38
CA ALA A 120 -44.28 30.64 6.33
C ALA A 120 -44.69 29.96 7.65
N ASP A 121 -44.96 28.65 7.60
CA ASP A 121 -45.38 27.81 8.71
C ASP A 121 -44.20 27.17 9.47
N GLY A 122 -42.96 27.56 9.15
CA GLY A 122 -41.74 27.06 9.79
C GLY A 122 -41.23 25.71 9.30
N VAL A 123 -41.82 25.14 8.24
CA VAL A 123 -41.41 23.83 7.68
C VAL A 123 -40.21 24.01 6.76
N PHE A 124 -39.16 23.20 6.97
CA PHE A 124 -37.97 23.20 6.11
C PHE A 124 -38.14 22.28 4.88
N SER A 125 -37.61 22.72 3.74
CA SER A 125 -37.51 21.92 2.51
C SER A 125 -36.12 22.07 1.88
N ALA A 126 -35.54 20.96 1.42
CA ALA A 126 -34.24 20.96 0.76
C ALA A 126 -34.28 21.81 -0.53
N LEU A 127 -33.20 22.55 -0.77
CA LEU A 127 -32.95 23.37 -1.95
C LEU A 127 -31.90 22.76 -2.87
N THR A 128 -31.04 21.88 -2.35
CA THR A 128 -29.90 21.27 -3.03
C THR A 128 -29.91 19.78 -2.74
N ASP A 129 -29.16 19.00 -3.53
CA ASP A 129 -28.68 17.69 -3.07
C ASP A 129 -27.76 17.87 -1.84
N ALA A 130 -27.56 16.79 -1.08
CA ALA A 130 -26.61 16.79 0.03
C ALA A 130 -25.18 16.45 -0.42
N TYR A 131 -24.20 17.21 0.06
CA TYR A 131 -22.82 17.21 -0.43
C TYR A 131 -21.82 16.87 0.68
N TYR A 132 -20.94 15.89 0.46
CA TYR A 132 -19.95 15.41 1.43
C TYR A 132 -18.70 16.29 1.49
N ILE A 133 -18.00 16.27 2.63
CA ILE A 133 -16.62 16.78 2.74
C ILE A 133 -15.75 16.09 1.67
N SER A 134 -15.26 16.89 0.71
CA SER A 134 -14.59 16.38 -0.49
C SER A 134 -13.08 16.17 -0.35
N ASN A 135 -12.46 16.72 0.71
CA ASN A 135 -11.02 16.65 0.98
C ASN A 135 -10.65 16.03 2.35
N PRO A 136 -11.15 14.83 2.73
CA PRO A 136 -10.78 14.18 3.99
C PRO A 136 -9.26 13.98 4.16
N GLU A 137 -8.49 13.93 3.08
CA GLU A 137 -7.03 13.93 3.10
C GLU A 137 -6.37 15.16 3.73
N ALA A 138 -7.11 16.27 3.93
CA ALA A 138 -6.56 17.48 4.53
C ALA A 138 -6.08 17.26 5.98
N VAL A 139 -6.62 16.26 6.68
CA VAL A 139 -6.20 15.88 8.04
C VAL A 139 -5.29 14.67 8.10
N ALA A 140 -4.80 14.17 6.95
CA ALA A 140 -3.97 12.98 6.88
C ALA A 140 -2.58 13.19 7.52
N PRO A 141 -2.18 12.42 8.55
CA PRO A 141 -0.80 12.40 9.05
C PRO A 141 0.20 11.76 8.05
N HIS A 142 -0.27 11.10 6.99
CA HIS A 142 0.59 10.36 6.05
C HIS A 142 0.33 10.74 4.57
N ASP A 143 1.39 11.11 3.87
CA ASP A 143 1.38 11.59 2.47
C ASP A 143 2.44 10.94 1.56
N TYR A 144 3.14 9.91 2.05
CA TYR A 144 4.16 9.20 1.28
C TYR A 144 3.59 8.54 0.01
N ALA A 145 4.44 8.35 -0.99
CA ALA A 145 4.04 7.80 -2.29
C ALA A 145 3.57 6.35 -2.18
N PHE A 146 2.46 6.02 -2.85
CA PHE A 146 1.92 4.66 -2.90
C PHE A 146 2.95 3.68 -3.51
N PRO A 147 3.16 2.49 -2.93
CA PRO A 147 4.15 1.53 -3.42
C PRO A 147 4.00 1.17 -4.91
N VAL A 148 5.12 0.84 -5.55
CA VAL A 148 5.18 0.40 -6.95
C VAL A 148 5.46 -1.10 -7.00
N ALA A 149 4.54 -1.84 -7.62
CA ALA A 149 4.64 -3.28 -7.82
C ALA A 149 5.72 -3.65 -8.86
N ALA A 150 6.26 -4.86 -8.78
CA ALA A 150 7.26 -5.35 -9.74
C ALA A 150 6.65 -5.67 -11.13
N SER A 151 5.39 -6.12 -11.16
CA SER A 151 4.61 -6.48 -12.35
C SER A 151 3.11 -6.36 -12.04
N LYS A 152 2.23 -6.63 -13.01
CA LYS A 152 0.77 -6.66 -12.82
C LYS A 152 0.23 -7.98 -12.24
N LYS A 153 1.11 -8.94 -11.93
CA LYS A 153 0.72 -10.31 -11.56
C LYS A 153 0.25 -10.38 -10.11
N GLY A 154 -0.97 -10.85 -9.87
CA GLY A 154 -1.51 -10.98 -8.52
C GLY A 154 -2.24 -12.30 -8.25
N LEU A 155 -2.54 -12.55 -6.98
CA LEU A 155 -3.05 -13.82 -6.47
C LEU A 155 -3.92 -13.59 -5.22
N GLU A 156 -4.98 -14.36 -5.05
CA GLU A 156 -5.66 -14.48 -3.76
C GLU A 156 -4.86 -15.44 -2.85
N VAL A 157 -4.07 -14.89 -1.92
CA VAL A 157 -2.98 -15.64 -1.27
C VAL A 157 -3.44 -16.48 -0.08
N GLN A 158 -3.26 -17.78 -0.22
CA GLN A 158 -3.41 -18.78 0.85
C GLN A 158 -2.03 -19.16 1.41
N LEU A 159 -1.09 -19.64 0.57
CA LEU A 159 0.26 -20.05 0.96
C LEU A 159 1.23 -18.86 0.86
N LEU A 160 1.73 -18.35 2.00
CA LEU A 160 2.48 -17.09 2.03
C LEU A 160 3.88 -17.19 1.41
N SER A 161 4.62 -18.27 1.66
CA SER A 161 5.98 -18.46 1.12
C SER A 161 5.95 -18.79 -0.37
N ASP A 162 4.99 -19.61 -0.80
CA ASP A 162 4.81 -20.02 -2.19
C ASP A 162 4.37 -18.84 -3.07
N ALA A 163 3.47 -17.96 -2.60
CA ALA A 163 3.13 -16.72 -3.31
C ALA A 163 4.35 -15.82 -3.57
N GLN A 164 5.32 -15.80 -2.65
CA GLN A 164 6.57 -15.06 -2.83
C GLN A 164 7.54 -15.76 -3.80
N LEU A 165 7.50 -17.09 -3.95
CA LEU A 165 8.31 -17.86 -4.93
C LEU A 165 7.72 -17.81 -6.34
N LEU A 166 6.39 -17.80 -6.43
CA LEU A 166 5.63 -17.50 -7.63
C LEU A 166 5.87 -16.06 -8.13
N GLY A 167 6.45 -15.18 -7.32
CA GLY A 167 6.71 -13.79 -7.69
C GLY A 167 5.41 -12.99 -7.81
N THR A 168 4.45 -13.21 -6.91
CA THR A 168 3.26 -12.37 -6.77
C THR A 168 3.66 -10.91 -6.53
N SER A 169 2.99 -9.98 -7.21
CA SER A 169 3.21 -8.54 -7.12
C SER A 169 2.06 -7.81 -6.42
N TYR A 170 0.84 -8.35 -6.53
CA TYR A 170 -0.36 -7.90 -5.81
C TYR A 170 -1.05 -9.07 -5.11
N ALA A 171 -1.55 -8.87 -3.90
CA ALA A 171 -2.34 -9.86 -3.18
C ALA A 171 -3.66 -9.27 -2.71
N VAL A 172 -4.76 -10.02 -2.84
CA VAL A 172 -6.04 -9.70 -2.19
C VAL A 172 -6.18 -10.54 -0.92
N ILE A 173 -6.65 -9.92 0.15
CA ILE A 173 -7.01 -10.57 1.41
C ILE A 173 -8.44 -10.17 1.80
N ASN A 174 -9.33 -11.16 1.92
CA ASN A 174 -10.68 -10.95 2.42
C ASN A 174 -10.65 -10.61 3.92
N VAL A 175 -11.35 -9.55 4.32
CA VAL A 175 -11.51 -9.08 5.70
C VAL A 175 -13.00 -9.04 6.00
N SER A 176 -13.48 -10.07 6.69
CA SER A 176 -14.85 -10.14 7.20
C SER A 176 -15.01 -9.23 8.43
N VAL A 177 -15.90 -8.26 8.31
CA VAL A 177 -16.22 -7.26 9.35
C VAL A 177 -16.84 -7.94 10.59
N ASP A 178 -17.75 -8.89 10.36
CA ASP A 178 -18.45 -9.71 11.36
C ASP A 178 -17.52 -10.64 12.16
N SER A 179 -16.49 -11.20 11.52
CA SER A 179 -15.53 -12.08 12.18
C SER A 179 -14.38 -11.35 12.86
N LEU A 180 -14.12 -10.09 12.49
CA LEU A 180 -13.07 -9.27 13.07
C LEU A 180 -13.57 -8.43 14.25
N LEU A 181 -14.76 -7.81 14.18
CA LEU A 181 -15.39 -7.12 15.32
C LEU A 181 -15.94 -8.11 16.35
N LEU A 182 -15.98 -7.70 17.62
CA LEU A 182 -16.58 -8.48 18.72
C LEU A 182 -17.77 -7.80 19.40
N GLY A 183 -17.96 -6.49 19.19
CA GLY A 183 -18.97 -5.66 19.88
C GLY A 183 -18.69 -5.41 21.37
N GLU A 184 -18.06 -6.35 22.07
CA GLU A 184 -17.78 -6.31 23.51
C GLU A 184 -16.34 -6.76 23.84
N SER A 185 -15.89 -6.48 25.07
CA SER A 185 -14.55 -6.84 25.54
C SER A 185 -14.46 -8.31 25.94
N SER A 186 -13.38 -8.98 25.53
CA SER A 186 -13.00 -10.33 26.01
C SER A 186 -11.48 -10.38 26.33
N PRO A 187 -10.98 -11.43 27.00
CA PRO A 187 -9.53 -11.62 27.18
C PRO A 187 -8.77 -11.66 25.85
N ASP A 188 -9.40 -12.24 24.82
CA ASP A 188 -8.86 -12.41 23.47
C ASP A 188 -9.23 -11.25 22.52
N SER A 189 -9.50 -10.07 23.08
CA SER A 189 -9.78 -8.84 22.31
C SER A 189 -8.58 -7.89 22.25
N VAL A 190 -8.57 -7.05 21.22
CA VAL A 190 -7.81 -5.81 21.15
C VAL A 190 -8.83 -4.68 21.15
N SER A 191 -8.69 -3.74 22.09
CA SER A 191 -9.53 -2.55 22.17
C SER A 191 -8.85 -1.35 21.49
N PHE A 192 -9.67 -0.49 20.90
CA PHE A 192 -9.24 0.78 20.32
C PHE A 192 -10.34 1.84 20.52
N ILE A 193 -9.99 3.12 20.33
CA ILE A 193 -10.93 4.23 20.52
C ILE A 193 -11.17 4.91 19.17
N PHE A 194 -12.44 5.13 18.85
CA PHE A 194 -12.88 5.97 17.74
C PHE A 194 -13.99 6.90 18.25
N ASP A 195 -13.87 8.20 17.98
CA ASP A 195 -14.85 9.22 18.37
C ASP A 195 -15.29 9.14 19.86
N GLY A 196 -14.32 8.99 20.76
CA GLY A 196 -14.55 8.85 22.21
C GLY A 196 -15.18 7.53 22.67
N LYS A 197 -15.55 6.62 21.76
CA LYS A 197 -16.12 5.30 22.06
C LYS A 197 -15.06 4.20 21.94
N THR A 198 -15.14 3.19 22.80
CA THR A 198 -14.25 2.02 22.76
C THR A 198 -14.87 0.89 21.93
N TYR A 199 -14.11 0.42 20.95
CA TYR A 199 -14.44 -0.70 20.07
C TYR A 199 -13.49 -1.89 20.32
N TYR A 200 -13.91 -3.08 19.91
CA TYR A 200 -13.21 -4.35 20.19
C TYR A 200 -13.14 -5.22 18.94
N VAL A 201 -11.93 -5.71 18.62
CA VAL A 201 -11.68 -6.70 17.56
C VAL A 201 -11.03 -7.96 18.12
N SER A 202 -11.21 -9.09 17.43
CA SER A 202 -10.60 -10.38 17.78
C SER A 202 -9.09 -10.35 17.61
N ARG A 203 -8.35 -10.61 18.69
CA ARG A 203 -6.88 -10.71 18.68
C ARG A 203 -6.40 -11.76 17.69
N ALA A 204 -6.92 -12.98 17.77
CA ALA A 204 -6.49 -14.08 16.90
C ALA A 204 -6.73 -13.80 15.40
N ARG A 205 -7.77 -13.05 15.05
CA ARG A 205 -8.01 -12.62 13.65
C ARG A 205 -7.09 -11.48 13.24
N LEU A 206 -6.87 -10.50 14.12
CA LEU A 206 -5.97 -9.38 13.89
C LEU A 206 -4.52 -9.84 13.73
N ASP A 207 -4.00 -10.61 14.67
CA ASP A 207 -2.62 -11.11 14.67
C ASP A 207 -2.33 -11.95 13.40
N SER A 208 -3.33 -12.69 12.91
CA SER A 208 -3.27 -13.44 11.64
C SER A 208 -3.28 -12.53 10.40
N LEU A 209 -4.09 -11.47 10.42
CA LEU A 209 -4.15 -10.47 9.34
C LEU A 209 -2.85 -9.67 9.25
N ASP A 210 -2.35 -9.20 10.39
CA ASP A 210 -1.06 -8.52 10.56
C ASP A 210 0.09 -9.35 9.98
N TYR A 211 0.17 -10.63 10.38
CA TYR A 211 1.17 -11.56 9.88
C TYR A 211 1.11 -11.70 8.35
N ARG A 212 -0.07 -11.95 7.77
CA ARG A 212 -0.24 -12.09 6.32
C ARG A 212 0.14 -10.81 5.56
N ILE A 213 -0.31 -9.64 6.02
CA ILE A 213 0.01 -8.34 5.40
C ILE A 213 1.50 -8.05 5.50
N LYS A 214 2.11 -8.22 6.69
CA LYS A 214 3.54 -7.98 6.91
C LYS A 214 4.42 -8.85 6.04
N VAL A 215 4.18 -10.16 6.01
CA VAL A 215 5.02 -11.12 5.28
C VAL A 215 5.01 -10.86 3.78
N LEU A 216 3.84 -10.51 3.23
CA LEU A 216 3.70 -10.14 1.82
C LEU A 216 4.34 -8.77 1.53
N THR A 217 4.15 -7.76 2.37
CA THR A 217 4.70 -6.42 2.12
C THR A 217 6.20 -6.30 2.35
N ASP A 218 6.77 -7.00 3.33
CA ASP A 218 8.23 -7.15 3.50
C ASP A 218 8.88 -7.95 2.34
N SER A 219 8.07 -8.66 1.52
CA SER A 219 8.49 -9.28 0.26
C SER A 219 8.35 -8.37 -0.98
N GLY A 220 7.80 -7.17 -0.82
CA GLY A 220 7.50 -6.23 -1.90
C GLY A 220 6.21 -6.51 -2.68
N THR A 221 5.31 -7.34 -2.14
CA THR A 221 3.93 -7.51 -2.66
C THR A 221 3.04 -6.36 -2.16
N ILE A 222 2.22 -5.77 -3.03
CA ILE A 222 1.19 -4.81 -2.61
C ILE A 222 -0.05 -5.59 -2.15
N VAL A 223 -0.49 -5.38 -0.91
CA VAL A 223 -1.69 -6.05 -0.36
C VAL A 223 -2.90 -5.12 -0.43
N TYR A 224 -3.99 -5.61 -1.02
CA TYR A 224 -5.30 -4.97 -1.00
C TYR A 224 -6.25 -5.75 -0.07
N LEU A 225 -7.07 -5.04 0.69
CA LEU A 225 -8.08 -5.63 1.57
C LEU A 225 -9.44 -5.64 0.86
N ASN A 226 -10.09 -6.81 0.80
CA ASN A 226 -11.47 -6.91 0.36
C ASN A 226 -12.39 -6.90 1.58
N ILE A 227 -13.01 -5.75 1.85
CA ILE A 227 -13.82 -5.51 3.05
C ILE A 227 -15.24 -6.02 2.79
N ILE A 228 -15.61 -7.11 3.47
CA ILE A 228 -16.87 -7.83 3.27
C ILE A 228 -17.60 -8.06 4.59
N LEU A 229 -18.92 -8.27 4.54
CA LEU A 229 -19.73 -8.69 5.68
C LEU A 229 -20.33 -10.07 5.36
N GLY A 230 -20.01 -11.09 6.14
CA GLY A 230 -20.59 -12.42 6.03
C GLY A 230 -22.06 -12.42 6.43
N ALA A 231 -22.88 -13.29 5.81
CA ALA A 231 -24.28 -13.44 6.19
C ALA A 231 -24.44 -13.79 7.69
N PRO A 232 -25.46 -13.23 8.38
CA PRO A 232 -25.59 -13.37 9.83
C PRO A 232 -25.83 -14.83 10.23
N SER A 233 -25.35 -15.20 11.41
CA SER A 233 -25.29 -16.58 11.90
C SER A 233 -25.61 -16.67 13.39
N ALA A 234 -25.93 -17.88 13.88
CA ALA A 234 -26.22 -18.12 15.29
C ALA A 234 -25.02 -17.86 16.25
N SER A 235 -23.82 -17.61 15.72
CA SER A 235 -22.63 -17.17 16.47
C SER A 235 -22.29 -15.68 16.29
N THR A 236 -23.12 -14.92 15.56
CA THR A 236 -22.98 -13.46 15.42
C THR A 236 -23.40 -12.81 16.74
N PRO A 237 -22.56 -11.97 17.38
CA PRO A 237 -22.96 -11.27 18.61
C PRO A 237 -24.18 -10.37 18.36
N GLU A 238 -25.20 -10.43 19.21
CA GLU A 238 -26.46 -9.68 19.06
C GLU A 238 -26.23 -8.18 18.85
N LYS A 239 -25.22 -7.62 19.52
CA LYS A 239 -24.81 -6.21 19.41
C LYS A 239 -24.25 -5.82 18.04
N LEU A 240 -23.80 -6.79 17.24
CA LEU A 240 -23.37 -6.60 15.85
C LEU A 240 -24.52 -6.79 14.84
N ASN A 241 -25.73 -7.17 15.28
CA ASN A 241 -26.90 -7.22 14.39
C ASN A 241 -27.20 -5.87 13.75
N VAL A 242 -26.79 -4.75 14.37
CA VAL A 242 -26.93 -3.40 13.78
C VAL A 242 -26.22 -3.26 12.43
N LEU A 243 -25.17 -4.04 12.16
CA LEU A 243 -24.41 -4.04 10.89
C LEU A 243 -25.25 -4.49 9.70
N TYR A 244 -26.39 -5.14 9.94
CA TYR A 244 -27.21 -5.79 8.93
C TYR A 244 -28.50 -5.03 8.66
N TYR A 245 -29.02 -5.15 7.44
CA TYR A 245 -30.40 -4.77 7.13
C TYR A 245 -31.38 -5.78 7.75
N PRO A 246 -32.59 -5.37 8.17
CA PRO A 246 -33.59 -6.26 8.79
C PRO A 246 -33.85 -7.53 7.95
N GLU A 247 -33.94 -7.37 6.63
CA GLU A 247 -34.18 -8.41 5.64
C GLU A 247 -33.08 -9.49 5.59
N ALA A 248 -31.89 -9.21 6.12
CA ALA A 248 -30.81 -10.18 6.30
C ALA A 248 -30.91 -10.94 7.63
N LEU A 249 -31.44 -10.29 8.68
CA LEU A 249 -31.65 -10.87 10.01
C LEU A 249 -32.87 -11.81 10.04
N ASP A 250 -33.92 -11.50 9.27
CA ASP A 250 -35.08 -12.39 9.06
C ASP A 250 -34.72 -13.69 8.31
N GLY A 251 -33.51 -13.76 7.73
CA GLY A 251 -32.91 -14.95 7.13
C GLY A 251 -32.64 -14.80 5.63
N THR A 252 -31.40 -15.04 5.20
CA THR A 252 -31.00 -14.91 3.79
C THR A 252 -30.17 -16.08 3.28
N ASP A 253 -30.48 -16.50 2.04
CA ASP A 253 -29.69 -17.48 1.29
C ASP A 253 -28.36 -16.87 0.77
N ALA A 254 -28.21 -15.55 0.77
CA ALA A 254 -27.00 -14.83 0.37
C ALA A 254 -25.74 -15.31 1.13
N ARG A 255 -24.58 -15.18 0.48
CA ARG A 255 -23.26 -15.48 1.06
C ARG A 255 -22.74 -14.30 1.88
N LEU A 256 -22.92 -13.08 1.36
CA LEU A 256 -22.42 -11.83 1.93
C LEU A 256 -23.53 -10.77 1.95
N CYS A 257 -23.49 -9.90 2.95
CA CYS A 257 -24.44 -8.82 3.17
C CYS A 257 -23.82 -7.43 2.91
N ALA A 258 -24.66 -6.44 2.66
CA ALA A 258 -24.26 -5.04 2.70
C ALA A 258 -24.19 -4.55 4.16
N ILE A 259 -23.24 -3.65 4.44
CA ILE A 259 -23.22 -2.89 5.70
C ILE A 259 -24.47 -1.98 5.74
N ASN A 260 -25.21 -2.02 6.85
CA ASN A 260 -26.35 -1.14 7.08
C ASN A 260 -25.90 0.32 7.19
N THR A 261 -26.25 1.14 6.20
CA THR A 261 -25.91 2.58 6.17
C THR A 261 -27.07 3.48 6.63
N GLU A 262 -28.14 2.88 7.17
CA GLU A 262 -29.33 3.54 7.71
C GLU A 262 -29.43 3.42 9.24
N ASN A 263 -28.45 2.76 9.86
CA ASN A 263 -28.31 2.66 11.31
C ASN A 263 -27.06 3.43 11.78
N ALA A 264 -27.25 4.42 12.66
CA ALA A 264 -26.16 5.27 13.18
C ALA A 264 -25.08 4.49 13.96
N GLU A 265 -25.43 3.41 14.66
CA GLU A 265 -24.44 2.58 15.37
C GLU A 265 -23.62 1.75 14.38
N SER A 266 -24.25 1.20 13.33
CA SER A 266 -23.57 0.50 12.23
C SER A 266 -22.57 1.39 11.49
N VAL A 267 -23.01 2.59 11.10
CA VAL A 267 -22.15 3.61 10.44
C VAL A 267 -20.90 3.87 11.28
N LEU A 268 -21.04 3.97 12.61
CA LEU A 268 -19.92 4.18 13.52
C LEU A 268 -19.06 2.92 13.76
N TYR A 269 -19.63 1.71 13.85
CA TYR A 269 -18.82 0.46 13.89
C TYR A 269 -17.96 0.32 12.63
N TYR A 270 -18.56 0.54 11.46
CA TYR A 270 -17.88 0.42 10.17
C TYR A 270 -16.79 1.49 10.03
N ALA A 271 -17.10 2.75 10.34
CA ALA A 271 -16.13 3.84 10.33
C ALA A 271 -14.98 3.61 11.32
N ALA A 272 -15.27 3.16 12.54
CA ALA A 272 -14.28 2.84 13.56
C ALA A 272 -13.32 1.72 13.10
N LEU A 273 -13.86 0.62 12.58
CA LEU A 273 -13.06 -0.49 12.07
C LEU A 273 -12.17 -0.03 10.90
N LEU A 274 -12.71 0.70 9.94
CA LEU A 274 -11.96 1.22 8.80
C LEU A 274 -10.85 2.18 9.25
N ASN A 275 -11.13 3.10 10.17
CA ASN A 275 -10.11 4.03 10.68
C ASN A 275 -8.98 3.30 11.44
N PHE A 276 -9.32 2.24 12.19
CA PHE A 276 -8.36 1.35 12.82
C PHE A 276 -7.47 0.62 11.80
N LEU A 277 -8.08 0.00 10.77
CA LEU A 277 -7.36 -0.68 9.68
C LEU A 277 -6.45 0.29 8.90
N ALA A 278 -6.92 1.50 8.61
CA ALA A 278 -6.12 2.54 7.95
C ALA A 278 -4.93 2.96 8.82
N THR A 279 -5.15 3.24 10.10
CA THR A 279 -4.09 3.62 11.05
C THR A 279 -3.05 2.51 11.18
N ARG A 280 -3.47 1.24 11.25
CA ARG A 280 -2.57 0.10 11.42
C ARG A 280 -1.75 -0.25 10.17
N TYR A 281 -2.36 -0.18 8.99
CA TYR A 281 -1.76 -0.63 7.73
C TYR A 281 -1.37 0.50 6.77
N THR A 282 -1.29 1.74 7.25
CA THR A 282 -0.64 2.85 6.52
C THR A 282 0.39 3.60 7.36
N ASP A 283 0.70 3.14 8.58
CA ASP A 283 1.79 3.70 9.40
C ASP A 283 3.15 3.54 8.68
N PRO A 284 3.94 4.62 8.52
CA PRO A 284 5.20 4.60 7.76
C PRO A 284 6.32 3.77 8.39
N SER A 285 6.20 3.31 9.63
CA SER A 285 7.12 2.34 10.23
C SER A 285 7.00 0.95 9.59
N GLY A 286 5.83 0.61 9.04
CA GLY A 286 5.55 -0.73 8.49
C GLY A 286 5.59 -1.86 9.54
N GLU A 287 5.33 -1.56 10.82
CA GLU A 287 5.29 -2.55 11.91
C GLU A 287 4.44 -3.76 11.52
N TYR A 288 3.23 -3.52 10.99
CA TYR A 288 2.26 -4.52 10.54
C TYR A 288 2.14 -4.61 9.00
N GLY A 289 3.10 -4.04 8.26
CA GLY A 289 3.07 -3.95 6.80
C GLY A 289 2.19 -2.82 6.26
N PHE A 290 1.80 -2.91 4.98
CA PHE A 290 1.03 -1.89 4.24
C PHE A 290 -0.18 -2.46 3.49
N ALA A 291 -1.36 -1.85 3.67
CA ALA A 291 -2.58 -2.24 2.98
C ALA A 291 -3.51 -1.04 2.67
N GLY A 292 -2.95 0.02 2.06
CA GLY A 292 -3.66 1.26 1.73
C GLY A 292 -4.57 1.22 0.49
N GLY A 293 -4.98 0.04 0.02
CA GLY A 293 -5.91 -0.15 -1.10
C GLY A 293 -7.04 -1.12 -0.74
N TRP A 294 -8.30 -0.68 -0.81
CA TRP A 294 -9.45 -1.47 -0.33
C TRP A 294 -10.53 -1.68 -1.40
N ILE A 295 -10.96 -2.92 -1.59
CA ILE A 295 -12.15 -3.30 -2.35
C ILE A 295 -13.33 -3.33 -1.37
N ILE A 296 -14.46 -2.73 -1.72
CA ILE A 296 -15.61 -2.57 -0.82
C ILE A 296 -16.78 -3.44 -1.28
N GLY A 297 -17.06 -4.52 -0.55
CA GLY A 297 -17.96 -5.58 -0.96
C GLY A 297 -17.39 -6.45 -2.10
N TYR A 298 -18.05 -7.56 -2.38
CA TYR A 298 -17.75 -8.44 -3.53
C TYR A 298 -18.93 -8.39 -4.49
N GLU A 299 -18.68 -8.17 -5.79
CA GLU A 299 -19.69 -8.14 -6.86
C GLU A 299 -20.97 -7.39 -6.46
N ALA A 300 -20.83 -6.12 -6.03
CA ALA A 300 -21.87 -5.36 -5.34
C ALA A 300 -23.14 -5.12 -6.19
N ASN A 301 -23.08 -5.30 -7.50
CA ASN A 301 -24.26 -5.30 -8.36
C ASN A 301 -25.13 -6.58 -8.23
N SER A 302 -24.65 -7.62 -7.54
CA SER A 302 -25.39 -8.84 -7.18
C SER A 302 -25.85 -8.78 -5.71
N ASN A 303 -26.79 -7.87 -5.43
CA ASN A 303 -27.46 -7.74 -4.12
C ASN A 303 -27.95 -9.11 -3.62
N ARG A 304 -28.58 -9.92 -4.47
CA ARG A 304 -29.04 -11.29 -4.16
C ARG A 304 -28.03 -12.17 -3.42
N ASN A 305 -26.74 -12.12 -3.79
CA ASN A 305 -25.77 -13.14 -3.41
C ASN A 305 -24.60 -12.61 -2.58
N TYR A 306 -24.08 -11.43 -2.93
CA TYR A 306 -22.73 -11.01 -2.54
C TYR A 306 -22.63 -9.62 -1.88
N ASN A 307 -23.72 -8.87 -1.83
CA ASN A 307 -23.79 -7.64 -1.04
C ASN A 307 -25.25 -7.34 -0.65
N TYR A 308 -25.87 -8.29 0.05
CA TYR A 308 -27.31 -8.33 0.32
C TYR A 308 -27.81 -7.30 1.34
N MET A 309 -28.74 -6.44 0.94
CA MET A 309 -29.48 -5.50 1.81
C MET A 309 -30.99 -5.79 1.92
N GLY A 310 -31.47 -6.85 1.28
CA GLY A 310 -32.91 -7.04 1.02
C GLY A 310 -33.34 -6.57 -0.38
N PRO A 311 -34.59 -6.81 -0.77
CA PRO A 311 -35.14 -6.33 -2.05
C PRO A 311 -35.20 -4.80 -2.07
N ALA A 312 -34.42 -4.18 -2.97
CA ALA A 312 -34.30 -2.73 -3.10
C ALA A 312 -34.25 -2.31 -4.58
N PRO A 313 -34.99 -1.27 -5.01
CA PRO A 313 -34.79 -0.67 -6.32
C PRO A 313 -33.34 -0.19 -6.48
N LEU A 314 -32.80 -0.26 -7.70
CA LEU A 314 -31.40 0.11 -8.00
C LEU A 314 -31.01 1.51 -7.48
N ALA A 315 -31.93 2.47 -7.48
CA ALA A 315 -31.69 3.81 -6.96
C ALA A 315 -31.37 3.77 -5.46
N ASP A 316 -32.26 3.22 -4.63
CA ASP A 316 -32.08 3.15 -3.18
C ASP A 316 -30.86 2.28 -2.81
N TYR A 317 -30.63 1.20 -3.55
CA TYR A 317 -29.45 0.36 -3.41
C TYR A 317 -28.13 1.11 -3.65
N THR A 318 -28.03 1.86 -4.76
CA THR A 318 -26.83 2.65 -5.08
C THR A 318 -26.63 3.82 -4.12
N ASP A 319 -27.70 4.42 -3.61
CA ASP A 319 -27.63 5.48 -2.61
C ASP A 319 -27.07 4.93 -1.27
N SER A 320 -27.43 3.70 -0.87
CA SER A 320 -26.81 3.00 0.27
C SER A 320 -25.34 2.62 0.01
N TYR A 321 -25.03 1.98 -1.12
CA TYR A 321 -23.67 1.57 -1.45
C TYR A 321 -22.72 2.78 -1.56
N ALA A 322 -23.20 3.91 -2.08
CA ALA A 322 -22.46 5.17 -2.10
C ALA A 322 -22.06 5.62 -0.69
N LYS A 323 -22.95 5.54 0.31
CA LYS A 323 -22.63 5.85 1.72
C LYS A 323 -21.52 4.94 2.26
N ALA A 324 -21.58 3.63 2.00
CA ALA A 324 -20.55 2.68 2.44
C ALA A 324 -19.17 3.01 1.82
N LEU A 325 -19.14 3.26 0.51
CA LEU A 325 -17.93 3.65 -0.22
C LEU A 325 -17.37 5.01 0.24
N ARG A 326 -18.24 5.96 0.62
CA ARG A 326 -17.86 7.25 1.23
C ARG A 326 -17.20 7.07 2.59
N ILE A 327 -17.76 6.22 3.46
CA ILE A 327 -17.18 5.93 4.79
C ILE A 327 -15.78 5.31 4.61
N ALA A 328 -15.62 4.35 3.70
CA ALA A 328 -14.32 3.77 3.37
C ALA A 328 -13.31 4.81 2.85
N HIS A 329 -13.71 5.67 1.91
CA HIS A 329 -12.86 6.73 1.36
C HIS A 329 -12.42 7.74 2.43
N ALA A 330 -13.36 8.23 3.24
CA ALA A 330 -13.09 9.21 4.28
C ALA A 330 -12.18 8.64 5.38
N MET A 331 -12.45 7.43 5.87
CA MET A 331 -11.68 6.81 6.95
C MET A 331 -10.28 6.36 6.51
N LEU A 332 -10.10 5.96 5.24
CA LEU A 332 -8.77 5.69 4.69
C LEU A 332 -7.98 6.98 4.46
N ARG A 333 -8.55 7.94 3.72
CA ARG A 333 -7.77 9.11 3.27
C ARG A 333 -7.53 10.15 4.35
N SER A 334 -8.35 10.20 5.40
CA SER A 334 -8.06 11.00 6.61
C SER A 334 -6.93 10.45 7.48
N VAL A 335 -6.41 9.26 7.17
CA VAL A 335 -5.15 8.74 7.72
C VAL A 335 -4.03 8.86 6.67
N TYR A 336 -4.29 8.40 5.45
CA TYR A 336 -3.29 8.29 4.38
C TYR A 336 -3.82 8.85 3.06
N SER A 337 -3.36 10.05 2.71
CA SER A 337 -3.90 10.86 1.61
C SER A 337 -3.85 10.20 0.22
N ASN A 338 -2.92 9.26 0.01
CA ASN A 338 -2.76 8.51 -1.25
C ASN A 338 -3.52 7.16 -1.27
N GLY A 339 -4.33 6.87 -0.24
CA GLY A 339 -5.12 5.64 -0.14
C GLY A 339 -6.21 5.51 -1.22
N ARG A 340 -6.52 4.27 -1.61
CA ARG A 340 -7.38 3.94 -2.77
C ARG A 340 -8.56 3.07 -2.35
N VAL A 341 -9.76 3.39 -2.84
CA VAL A 341 -10.95 2.53 -2.71
C VAL A 341 -11.45 2.07 -4.08
N TYR A 342 -11.97 0.84 -4.14
CA TYR A 342 -12.44 0.18 -5.35
C TYR A 342 -13.88 -0.34 -5.17
N VAL A 343 -14.71 -0.09 -6.19
CA VAL A 343 -16.07 -0.63 -6.34
C VAL A 343 -15.98 -2.02 -6.94
N SER A 344 -16.52 -3.05 -6.28
CA SER A 344 -16.53 -4.42 -6.83
C SER A 344 -17.76 -4.67 -7.71
N VAL A 345 -17.57 -5.23 -8.92
CA VAL A 345 -18.66 -5.69 -9.81
C VAL A 345 -18.34 -7.03 -10.48
N GLY A 346 -19.39 -7.80 -10.78
CA GLY A 346 -19.30 -9.06 -11.53
C GLY A 346 -19.13 -8.84 -13.04
N ASN A 347 -19.04 -9.95 -13.79
CA ASN A 347 -18.92 -9.93 -15.25
C ASN A 347 -20.20 -9.50 -15.99
N ASN A 348 -21.35 -9.44 -15.32
CA ASN A 348 -22.67 -9.26 -15.91
C ASN A 348 -22.99 -7.80 -16.27
N PHE A 349 -22.39 -7.33 -17.37
CA PHE A 349 -22.43 -5.92 -17.76
C PHE A 349 -23.82 -5.42 -18.16
N ASN A 350 -24.49 -6.13 -19.09
CA ASN A 350 -25.91 -5.89 -19.42
C ASN A 350 -26.83 -7.09 -19.06
N ALA A 351 -26.28 -8.22 -18.61
CA ALA A 351 -27.04 -9.33 -18.05
C ALA A 351 -27.44 -9.08 -16.59
N ALA A 352 -28.59 -9.61 -16.15
CA ALA A 352 -29.09 -9.41 -14.79
C ALA A 352 -28.21 -10.06 -13.71
N SER A 353 -27.66 -11.24 -13.99
CA SER A 353 -26.78 -12.01 -13.10
C SER A 353 -25.56 -12.53 -13.86
N THR A 354 -24.54 -12.96 -13.11
CA THR A 354 -23.38 -13.71 -13.64
C THR A 354 -23.78 -15.11 -14.13
N GLU A 355 -24.95 -15.63 -13.70
CA GLU A 355 -25.54 -16.87 -14.22
C GLU A 355 -26.17 -16.70 -15.62
N LEU A 356 -25.78 -17.55 -16.58
CA LEU A 356 -26.34 -17.55 -17.93
C LEU A 356 -27.85 -17.83 -17.97
N ASN A 357 -28.57 -16.99 -18.73
CA ASN A 357 -30.03 -17.06 -18.92
C ASN A 357 -30.84 -16.93 -17.61
N PHE A 358 -30.23 -16.40 -16.54
CA PHE A 358 -30.94 -16.04 -15.32
C PHE A 358 -31.93 -14.90 -15.58
N ALA A 359 -33.19 -15.08 -15.14
CA ALA A 359 -34.28 -14.15 -15.48
C ALA A 359 -34.15 -12.77 -14.80
N GLY A 360 -33.44 -12.70 -13.66
CA GLY A 360 -33.28 -11.50 -12.86
C GLY A 360 -34.50 -11.16 -12.00
N ASP A 361 -34.26 -10.30 -11.01
CA ASP A 361 -35.26 -9.57 -10.24
C ASP A 361 -34.72 -8.15 -10.10
N GLU A 362 -35.48 -7.15 -10.57
CA GLU A 362 -35.05 -5.74 -10.60
C GLU A 362 -34.83 -5.15 -9.19
N GLN A 363 -35.17 -5.88 -8.12
CA GLN A 363 -34.90 -5.52 -6.73
C GLN A 363 -33.67 -6.21 -6.11
N LEU A 364 -33.05 -7.18 -6.80
CA LEU A 364 -31.98 -8.03 -6.25
C LEU A 364 -30.81 -8.31 -7.21
N ASP A 365 -31.00 -8.15 -8.52
CA ASP A 365 -30.01 -8.50 -9.55
C ASP A 365 -29.83 -7.33 -10.53
N TYR A 366 -28.71 -6.62 -10.44
CA TYR A 366 -28.47 -5.43 -11.25
C TYR A 366 -27.38 -5.67 -12.31
N PRO A 367 -27.62 -5.32 -13.59
CA PRO A 367 -26.55 -5.24 -14.58
C PRO A 367 -25.47 -4.24 -14.15
N ALA A 368 -24.21 -4.68 -14.17
CA ALA A 368 -23.07 -3.91 -13.66
C ALA A 368 -22.93 -2.54 -14.34
N ARG A 369 -23.33 -2.43 -15.62
CA ARG A 369 -23.38 -1.15 -16.34
C ARG A 369 -24.32 -0.15 -15.67
N LEU A 370 -25.58 -0.52 -15.46
CA LEU A 370 -26.59 0.36 -14.86
C LEU A 370 -26.23 0.73 -13.42
N PHE A 371 -25.67 -0.22 -12.66
CA PHE A 371 -25.12 0.03 -11.34
C PHE A 371 -24.00 1.07 -11.35
N LEU A 372 -23.03 0.96 -12.26
CA LEU A 372 -21.94 1.94 -12.38
C LEU A 372 -22.42 3.32 -12.88
N GLU A 373 -23.32 3.37 -13.88
CA GLU A 373 -23.89 4.62 -14.38
C GLU A 373 -24.64 5.38 -13.27
N ARG A 374 -25.49 4.68 -12.50
CA ARG A 374 -26.25 5.27 -11.38
C ARG A 374 -25.34 5.63 -10.20
N LEU A 375 -24.43 4.75 -9.78
CA LEU A 375 -23.49 5.02 -8.67
C LEU A 375 -22.62 6.25 -8.97
N ASN A 376 -22.14 6.38 -10.21
CA ASN A 376 -21.36 7.54 -10.63
C ASN A 376 -22.20 8.83 -10.66
N GLN A 377 -23.50 8.77 -11.02
CA GLN A 377 -24.42 9.90 -10.90
C GLN A 377 -24.52 10.39 -9.45
N VAL A 378 -24.80 9.48 -8.51
CA VAL A 378 -24.96 9.76 -7.07
C VAL A 378 -23.68 10.35 -6.47
N ILE A 379 -22.52 9.77 -6.79
CA ILE A 379 -21.22 10.25 -6.32
C ILE A 379 -20.87 11.63 -6.91
N SER A 380 -21.23 11.89 -8.17
CA SER A 380 -20.89 13.15 -8.84
C SER A 380 -21.63 14.35 -8.24
N VAL A 381 -22.94 14.24 -7.99
CA VAL A 381 -23.73 15.34 -7.41
C VAL A 381 -23.44 15.56 -5.93
N SER A 382 -23.10 14.51 -5.17
CA SER A 382 -22.76 14.58 -3.75
C SER A 382 -21.29 14.99 -3.46
N GLY A 383 -20.55 15.43 -4.49
CA GLY A 383 -19.15 15.87 -4.42
C GLY A 383 -18.16 14.76 -4.80
N ASN A 384 -17.82 14.67 -6.09
CA ASN A 384 -17.02 13.58 -6.68
C ASN A 384 -15.67 13.32 -5.96
N PHE A 385 -15.19 12.07 -5.97
CA PHE A 385 -13.95 11.63 -5.30
C PHE A 385 -13.26 10.48 -6.08
N PRO A 386 -11.96 10.18 -5.84
CA PRO A 386 -11.18 9.23 -6.64
C PRO A 386 -11.42 7.74 -6.27
N TRP A 387 -12.67 7.28 -6.33
CA TRP A 387 -12.99 5.85 -6.38
C TRP A 387 -12.50 5.20 -7.69
N ASN A 388 -12.27 3.89 -7.64
CA ASN A 388 -11.72 3.08 -8.74
C ASN A 388 -12.60 1.83 -8.97
N LEU A 389 -12.38 1.11 -10.07
CA LEU A 389 -13.15 -0.09 -10.40
C LEU A 389 -12.37 -1.36 -10.04
N SER A 390 -13.04 -2.34 -9.45
CA SER A 390 -12.61 -3.73 -9.35
C SER A 390 -13.64 -4.61 -10.05
N ILE A 391 -13.29 -5.20 -11.18
CA ILE A 391 -14.17 -6.11 -11.93
C ILE A 391 -13.69 -7.55 -11.80
N ASN A 392 -14.61 -8.50 -11.80
CA ASN A 392 -14.33 -9.94 -11.81
C ASN A 392 -14.64 -10.52 -13.21
N PRO A 393 -13.72 -10.48 -14.19
CA PRO A 393 -14.00 -10.75 -15.61
C PRO A 393 -14.00 -12.26 -15.95
N TYR A 394 -14.68 -13.06 -15.13
CA TYR A 394 -14.90 -14.49 -15.38
C TYR A 394 -15.56 -14.73 -16.74
N PRO A 395 -15.35 -15.90 -17.39
CA PRO A 395 -16.12 -16.28 -18.57
C PRO A 395 -17.61 -16.32 -18.25
N SER A 396 -18.48 -16.12 -19.25
CA SER A 396 -19.93 -16.10 -19.03
C SER A 396 -20.48 -17.49 -18.67
N ASP A 397 -19.91 -18.56 -19.24
CA ASP A 397 -20.03 -19.93 -18.74
C ASP A 397 -18.80 -20.24 -17.88
N PRO A 398 -18.92 -20.41 -16.55
CA PRO A 398 -17.79 -20.72 -15.67
C PRO A 398 -17.02 -22.01 -16.04
N ALA A 399 -17.64 -22.93 -16.80
CA ALA A 399 -16.96 -24.11 -17.32
C ALA A 399 -16.10 -23.83 -18.56
N ASN A 400 -16.26 -22.68 -19.24
CA ASN A 400 -15.50 -22.36 -20.45
C ASN A 400 -14.08 -21.85 -20.13
N THR A 401 -13.14 -22.78 -20.05
CA THR A 401 -11.71 -22.47 -19.94
C THR A 401 -11.16 -21.70 -21.16
N ALA A 402 -11.71 -21.95 -22.35
CA ALA A 402 -11.36 -21.25 -23.58
C ALA A 402 -12.18 -19.95 -23.73
N TYR A 403 -12.02 -19.02 -22.78
CA TYR A 403 -12.84 -17.79 -22.72
C TYR A 403 -12.79 -16.92 -23.98
N TRP A 404 -11.76 -17.08 -24.82
CA TRP A 404 -11.65 -16.38 -26.11
C TRP A 404 -12.64 -16.85 -27.17
N THR A 405 -13.31 -17.99 -26.95
CA THR A 405 -14.43 -18.47 -27.77
C THR A 405 -15.80 -18.20 -27.12
N ASP A 406 -15.88 -17.33 -26.11
CA ASP A 406 -17.12 -17.02 -25.40
C ASP A 406 -18.14 -16.29 -26.31
N PRO A 407 -19.27 -16.93 -26.69
CA PRO A 407 -20.22 -16.37 -27.65
C PRO A 407 -21.06 -15.23 -27.07
N ASN A 408 -21.01 -15.00 -25.75
CA ASN A 408 -21.75 -13.96 -25.06
C ASN A 408 -20.90 -12.70 -24.82
N THR A 409 -19.82 -12.54 -25.61
CA THR A 409 -18.95 -11.35 -25.57
C THR A 409 -19.01 -10.58 -26.88
N LEU A 410 -19.26 -9.27 -26.79
CA LEU A 410 -19.24 -8.33 -27.92
C LEU A 410 -18.15 -7.27 -27.69
N GLY A 411 -17.60 -6.74 -28.78
CA GLY A 411 -16.70 -5.58 -28.78
C GLY A 411 -17.41 -4.23 -28.66
N SER A 412 -18.59 -4.17 -28.01
CA SER A 412 -19.41 -2.97 -27.85
C SER A 412 -20.03 -2.91 -26.45
N TYR A 413 -20.53 -1.72 -26.06
CA TYR A 413 -21.21 -1.52 -24.77
C TYR A 413 -22.58 -2.23 -24.65
N ASP A 414 -22.99 -2.97 -25.68
CA ASP A 414 -24.19 -3.81 -25.70
C ASP A 414 -23.88 -5.27 -25.30
N THR A 415 -22.60 -5.59 -25.02
CA THR A 415 -22.17 -6.92 -24.57
C THR A 415 -22.92 -7.36 -23.30
N PRO A 416 -23.51 -8.56 -23.23
CA PRO A 416 -24.17 -9.01 -22.01
C PRO A 416 -23.17 -9.23 -20.88
N PHE A 417 -21.96 -9.72 -21.21
CA PHE A 417 -20.87 -9.95 -20.26
C PHE A 417 -19.56 -9.23 -20.64
N ILE A 418 -18.74 -8.93 -19.63
CA ILE A 418 -17.35 -8.49 -19.75
C ILE A 418 -16.46 -9.60 -19.19
N THR A 419 -15.68 -10.21 -20.07
CA THR A 419 -14.71 -11.26 -19.72
C THR A 419 -13.31 -10.84 -20.20
N MET A 420 -12.29 -11.65 -19.93
CA MET A 420 -10.96 -11.40 -20.49
C MET A 420 -10.89 -11.39 -22.04
N ASN A 421 -11.95 -11.83 -22.75
CA ASN A 421 -12.03 -11.74 -24.22
C ASN A 421 -12.30 -10.31 -24.72
N ASN A 422 -13.03 -9.50 -23.96
CA ASN A 422 -13.49 -8.17 -24.36
C ASN A 422 -13.24 -7.10 -23.27
N ILE A 423 -12.19 -7.29 -22.47
CA ILE A 423 -11.86 -6.42 -21.32
C ILE A 423 -11.64 -4.95 -21.71
N ASP A 424 -11.21 -4.67 -22.95
CA ASP A 424 -11.10 -3.31 -23.47
C ASP A 424 -12.45 -2.57 -23.52
N VAL A 425 -13.59 -3.27 -23.53
CA VAL A 425 -14.92 -2.63 -23.50
C VAL A 425 -15.18 -1.94 -22.17
N ILE A 426 -14.90 -2.58 -21.02
CA ILE A 426 -15.03 -1.91 -19.72
C ILE A 426 -13.95 -0.83 -19.54
N CYS A 427 -12.75 -1.04 -20.09
CA CYS A 427 -11.70 -0.04 -20.10
C CYS A 427 -12.12 1.22 -20.87
N ASN A 428 -12.70 1.08 -22.06
CA ASN A 428 -13.20 2.20 -22.84
C ASN A 428 -14.44 2.86 -22.20
N PHE A 429 -15.32 2.07 -21.56
CA PHE A 429 -16.49 2.59 -20.83
C PHE A 429 -16.08 3.51 -19.67
N MET A 430 -15.15 3.06 -18.82
CA MET A 430 -14.60 3.88 -17.73
C MET A 430 -13.74 5.07 -18.20
N GLY A 431 -13.45 5.16 -19.50
CA GLY A 431 -12.77 6.30 -20.14
C GLY A 431 -13.71 7.39 -20.65
N GLN A 432 -15.03 7.25 -20.54
CA GLN A 432 -16.00 8.27 -20.93
C GLN A 432 -15.93 9.48 -19.98
N GLU A 433 -16.19 10.68 -20.52
CA GLU A 433 -16.01 11.97 -19.82
C GLU A 433 -16.73 12.06 -18.46
N ASN A 434 -17.92 11.47 -18.36
CA ASN A 434 -18.73 11.41 -17.14
C ASN A 434 -18.13 10.50 -16.05
N PHE A 435 -17.29 9.51 -16.39
CA PHE A 435 -16.64 8.62 -15.44
C PHE A 435 -15.27 9.12 -14.97
N LEU A 436 -14.70 10.17 -15.59
CA LEU A 436 -13.41 10.72 -15.20
C LEU A 436 -13.44 11.37 -13.80
N TYR A 437 -12.29 11.42 -13.16
CA TYR A 437 -12.05 12.20 -11.95
C TYR A 437 -10.95 13.23 -12.23
N GLU A 438 -11.26 14.52 -12.08
CA GLU A 438 -10.34 15.64 -12.41
C GLU A 438 -9.77 15.58 -13.84
N GLY A 439 -10.53 15.00 -14.78
CA GLY A 439 -10.10 14.75 -16.17
C GLY A 439 -9.16 13.56 -16.36
N ALA A 440 -8.79 12.87 -15.29
CA ALA A 440 -8.05 11.61 -15.32
C ALA A 440 -8.99 10.39 -15.25
N LYS A 441 -8.54 9.28 -15.83
CA LYS A 441 -9.27 8.01 -15.83
C LYS A 441 -9.08 7.25 -14.50
N ARG A 442 -10.14 6.61 -14.02
CA ARG A 442 -10.12 5.78 -12.81
C ARG A 442 -9.36 4.48 -13.06
N ARG A 443 -8.71 3.93 -12.02
CA ARG A 443 -7.97 2.66 -12.13
C ARG A 443 -8.93 1.48 -12.27
N ILE A 444 -8.51 0.46 -13.01
CA ILE A 444 -9.24 -0.80 -13.15
C ILE A 444 -8.39 -1.95 -12.58
N LEU A 445 -8.86 -2.55 -11.51
CA LEU A 445 -8.37 -3.80 -10.97
C LEU A 445 -9.19 -4.96 -11.55
N LEU A 446 -8.53 -6.05 -11.94
CA LEU A 446 -9.22 -7.32 -12.20
C LEU A 446 -9.16 -8.12 -10.89
N GLY A 447 -10.18 -7.94 -10.06
CA GLY A 447 -10.15 -8.26 -8.62
C GLY A 447 -10.23 -9.75 -8.29
N SER A 448 -10.85 -10.53 -9.17
CA SER A 448 -10.89 -11.99 -9.13
C SER A 448 -11.07 -12.53 -10.55
N PHE A 449 -10.15 -13.36 -11.02
CA PHE A 449 -10.27 -14.08 -12.29
C PHE A 449 -9.64 -15.46 -12.19
N GLY A 450 -10.35 -16.47 -12.68
CA GLY A 450 -9.88 -17.84 -12.80
C GLY A 450 -10.64 -18.59 -13.88
N VAL A 451 -10.07 -19.70 -14.34
CA VAL A 451 -10.78 -20.68 -15.18
C VAL A 451 -10.43 -22.11 -14.74
N SER A 452 -11.34 -23.05 -14.96
CA SER A 452 -11.18 -24.44 -14.50
C SER A 452 -10.09 -25.18 -15.28
N GLY A 453 -9.27 -25.95 -14.57
CA GLY A 453 -8.29 -26.87 -15.15
C GLY A 453 -8.37 -28.23 -14.47
N GLU A 454 -8.86 -29.24 -15.21
CA GLU A 454 -8.87 -30.64 -14.78
C GLU A 454 -7.45 -31.20 -14.66
N ALA A 455 -7.07 -31.65 -13.46
CA ALA A 455 -5.69 -32.03 -13.11
C ALA A 455 -5.12 -33.27 -13.86
N VAL A 456 -5.94 -34.00 -14.62
CA VAL A 456 -5.57 -35.27 -15.28
C VAL A 456 -5.86 -35.30 -16.78
N THR A 457 -6.27 -34.17 -17.38
CA THR A 457 -6.61 -34.07 -18.81
C THR A 457 -5.87 -32.90 -19.46
N SER A 458 -6.21 -32.57 -20.71
CA SER A 458 -5.75 -31.32 -21.34
C SER A 458 -6.28 -30.05 -20.65
N GLY A 459 -7.18 -30.16 -19.67
CA GLY A 459 -7.74 -29.06 -18.90
C GLY A 459 -6.69 -28.17 -18.22
N GLU A 460 -5.67 -28.73 -17.56
CA GLU A 460 -4.59 -27.91 -16.97
C GLU A 460 -3.84 -27.07 -18.00
N ALA A 461 -3.53 -27.65 -19.16
CA ALA A 461 -2.79 -26.96 -20.21
C ALA A 461 -3.66 -25.84 -20.82
N LEU A 462 -4.97 -26.05 -20.94
CA LEU A 462 -5.91 -25.03 -21.39
C LEU A 462 -6.07 -23.91 -20.36
N GLN A 463 -6.13 -24.23 -19.06
CA GLN A 463 -6.11 -23.25 -17.96
C GLN A 463 -4.82 -22.42 -17.97
N ALA A 464 -3.67 -23.06 -18.13
CA ALA A 464 -2.37 -22.39 -18.22
C ALA A 464 -2.26 -21.47 -19.44
N ALA A 465 -2.83 -21.88 -20.59
CA ALA A 465 -2.92 -21.05 -21.79
C ALA A 465 -3.85 -19.85 -21.62
N ALA A 466 -5.00 -20.05 -20.97
CA ALA A 466 -5.96 -19.00 -20.65
C ALA A 466 -5.34 -17.93 -19.73
N PHE A 467 -4.63 -18.36 -18.68
CA PHE A 467 -3.88 -17.44 -17.82
C PHE A 467 -2.79 -16.68 -18.57
N ALA A 468 -2.02 -17.36 -19.44
CA ALA A 468 -0.97 -16.70 -20.23
C ALA A 468 -1.53 -15.55 -21.08
N TYR A 469 -2.63 -15.81 -21.80
CA TYR A 469 -3.33 -14.80 -22.59
C TYR A 469 -3.89 -13.68 -21.68
N ALA A 470 -4.57 -14.02 -20.58
CA ALA A 470 -5.18 -13.04 -19.69
C ALA A 470 -4.13 -12.10 -19.06
N TYR A 471 -2.99 -12.66 -18.64
CA TYR A 471 -1.89 -11.88 -18.08
C TYR A 471 -1.24 -10.96 -19.10
N TYR A 472 -0.97 -11.44 -20.32
CA TYR A 472 -0.36 -10.60 -21.36
C TYR A 472 -1.31 -9.48 -21.85
N THR A 473 -2.62 -9.74 -21.91
CA THR A 473 -3.64 -8.71 -22.18
C THR A 473 -3.63 -7.64 -21.08
N ALA A 474 -3.71 -8.05 -19.81
CA ALA A 474 -3.65 -7.15 -18.65
C ALA A 474 -2.34 -6.34 -18.60
N ALA A 475 -1.21 -6.96 -18.94
CA ALA A 475 0.09 -6.30 -18.99
C ALA A 475 0.19 -5.25 -20.12
N SER A 476 -0.43 -5.51 -21.26
CA SER A 476 -0.33 -4.64 -22.46
C SER A 476 -1.24 -3.41 -22.40
N ASN A 477 -2.44 -3.54 -21.81
CA ASN A 477 -3.40 -2.44 -21.60
C ASN A 477 -3.01 -1.60 -20.37
N ASP A 478 -2.81 -0.29 -20.52
CA ASP A 478 -2.31 0.60 -19.45
C ASP A 478 -3.37 1.07 -18.43
N ASP A 479 -4.66 0.83 -18.68
CA ASP A 479 -5.75 1.13 -17.73
C ASP A 479 -5.84 0.11 -16.59
N ILE A 480 -5.43 -1.12 -16.87
CA ILE A 480 -5.48 -2.25 -15.94
C ILE A 480 -4.29 -2.17 -14.97
N GLU A 481 -4.58 -2.18 -13.67
CA GLU A 481 -3.58 -2.06 -12.61
C GLU A 481 -2.93 -3.39 -12.24
N ALA A 482 -3.76 -4.43 -12.07
CA ALA A 482 -3.33 -5.80 -11.77
C ALA A 482 -4.36 -6.83 -12.23
N LEU A 483 -3.89 -8.06 -12.45
CA LEU A 483 -4.69 -9.27 -12.61
C LEU A 483 -4.54 -10.14 -11.36
N ILE A 484 -5.59 -10.23 -10.54
CA ILE A 484 -5.62 -11.11 -9.37
C ILE A 484 -6.14 -12.49 -9.80
N TRP A 485 -5.27 -13.50 -9.81
CA TRP A 485 -5.70 -14.87 -10.05
C TRP A 485 -6.44 -15.43 -8.83
N HIS A 486 -7.61 -16.00 -9.09
CA HIS A 486 -8.33 -16.86 -8.17
C HIS A 486 -8.24 -18.29 -8.73
N ARG A 487 -7.66 -19.27 -8.03
CA ARG A 487 -7.22 -19.30 -6.62
C ARG A 487 -5.85 -19.95 -6.47
N HIS A 488 -5.30 -19.94 -5.25
CA HIS A 488 -3.99 -20.52 -4.96
C HIS A 488 -4.04 -22.06 -4.98
N VAL A 489 -4.93 -22.66 -4.18
CA VAL A 489 -5.23 -24.11 -4.17
C VAL A 489 -6.69 -24.34 -4.56
N ASP A 490 -6.94 -25.38 -5.38
CA ASP A 490 -8.29 -25.88 -5.71
C ASP A 490 -9.15 -26.06 -4.44
N SER A 491 -10.47 -25.97 -4.60
CA SER A 491 -11.42 -26.14 -3.50
C SER A 491 -12.65 -26.93 -3.93
N ALA A 492 -13.18 -27.72 -3.00
CA ALA A 492 -14.42 -28.47 -3.18
C ALA A 492 -15.67 -27.55 -3.23
N ASP A 493 -15.57 -26.32 -2.72
CA ASP A 493 -16.69 -25.37 -2.58
C ASP A 493 -17.00 -24.62 -3.88
N GLU A 494 -16.09 -24.64 -4.86
CA GLU A 494 -16.20 -24.00 -6.18
C GLU A 494 -17.18 -24.70 -7.14
N SER A 495 -18.18 -25.41 -6.61
CA SER A 495 -19.24 -26.10 -7.36
C SER A 495 -18.74 -27.09 -8.43
N GLY A 496 -17.49 -27.57 -8.28
CA GLY A 496 -16.82 -28.48 -9.23
C GLY A 496 -15.79 -27.82 -10.15
N LEU A 497 -15.56 -26.50 -10.06
CA LEU A 497 -14.50 -25.82 -10.81
C LEU A 497 -13.14 -26.00 -10.12
N LEU A 498 -12.09 -26.20 -10.91
CA LEU A 498 -10.73 -26.45 -10.44
C LEU A 498 -9.82 -25.27 -10.81
N LEU A 499 -10.02 -24.14 -10.13
CA LEU A 499 -9.45 -22.81 -10.40
C LEU A 499 -8.02 -22.59 -9.83
N GLY A 500 -7.47 -23.56 -9.11
CA GLY A 500 -6.20 -23.47 -8.38
C GLY A 500 -4.93 -23.47 -9.25
N LEU A 501 -3.85 -22.91 -8.70
CA LEU A 501 -2.47 -23.19 -9.15
C LEU A 501 -1.96 -24.54 -8.64
N TRP A 502 -2.46 -24.98 -7.49
CA TRP A 502 -2.29 -26.30 -6.91
C TRP A 502 -3.59 -27.09 -6.95
N ALA A 503 -3.50 -28.40 -7.19
CA ALA A 503 -4.57 -29.35 -6.90
C ALA A 503 -4.68 -29.55 -5.38
N SER A 504 -5.92 -29.70 -4.89
CA SER A 504 -6.20 -30.06 -3.50
C SER A 504 -5.94 -31.55 -3.27
N ALA A 505 -5.58 -31.94 -2.04
CA ALA A 505 -5.43 -33.34 -1.65
C ALA A 505 -6.78 -34.09 -1.68
N GLU A 506 -6.75 -35.40 -1.95
CA GLU A 506 -7.96 -36.21 -2.11
C GLU A 506 -8.78 -36.25 -0.81
N GLY A 507 -10.04 -35.80 -0.88
CA GLY A 507 -10.94 -35.71 0.27
C GLY A 507 -10.76 -34.46 1.14
N GLU A 508 -9.71 -33.67 0.92
CA GLU A 508 -9.37 -32.47 1.69
C GLU A 508 -9.67 -31.19 0.89
N ASN A 509 -9.90 -30.09 1.60
CA ASN A 509 -10.19 -28.78 1.02
C ASN A 509 -9.06 -27.79 1.34
N LEU A 510 -8.58 -27.04 0.34
CA LEU A 510 -7.49 -26.06 0.46
C LEU A 510 -6.12 -26.61 0.92
N VAL A 511 -5.98 -27.92 1.05
CA VAL A 511 -4.70 -28.59 1.33
C VAL A 511 -3.99 -28.87 0.00
N PRO A 512 -2.88 -28.20 -0.35
CA PRO A 512 -2.17 -28.45 -1.60
C PRO A 512 -1.62 -29.88 -1.68
N ALA A 513 -1.62 -30.47 -2.88
CA ALA A 513 -1.06 -31.80 -3.15
C ALA A 513 -0.12 -31.84 -4.37
N GLN A 514 -0.43 -31.14 -5.45
CA GLN A 514 0.36 -31.15 -6.68
C GLN A 514 0.27 -29.80 -7.41
N THR A 515 1.39 -29.31 -7.95
CA THR A 515 1.42 -28.14 -8.84
C THR A 515 0.77 -28.48 -10.18
N LYS A 516 -0.20 -27.67 -10.60
CA LYS A 516 -0.88 -27.80 -11.89
C LYS A 516 -0.06 -27.11 -12.98
N SER A 517 -0.29 -27.43 -14.26
CA SER A 517 0.48 -26.89 -15.40
C SER A 517 0.56 -25.35 -15.45
N ILE A 518 -0.44 -24.66 -14.89
CA ILE A 518 -0.46 -23.20 -14.74
C ILE A 518 0.59 -22.66 -13.75
N TYR A 519 0.99 -23.42 -12.72
CA TYR A 519 1.96 -22.99 -11.69
C TYR A 519 3.28 -22.50 -12.31
N ASP A 520 3.80 -23.27 -13.27
CA ASP A 520 5.07 -22.97 -13.93
C ASP A 520 4.94 -21.73 -14.84
N VAL A 521 3.81 -21.59 -15.55
CA VAL A 521 3.50 -20.37 -16.32
C VAL A 521 3.42 -19.15 -15.39
N PHE A 522 2.66 -19.25 -14.30
CA PHE A 522 2.51 -18.19 -13.31
C PHE A 522 3.87 -17.78 -12.73
N LYS A 523 4.74 -18.73 -12.41
CA LYS A 523 6.08 -18.46 -11.85
C LYS A 523 7.00 -17.68 -12.79
N TYR A 524 6.96 -17.94 -14.11
CA TYR A 524 7.95 -17.41 -15.05
C TYR A 524 7.45 -16.29 -15.98
N ILE A 525 6.14 -16.11 -16.18
CA ILE A 525 5.59 -15.23 -17.23
C ILE A 525 5.99 -13.74 -17.12
N ASP A 526 6.24 -13.23 -15.91
CA ASP A 526 6.68 -11.83 -15.69
C ASP A 526 8.19 -11.70 -15.44
N THR A 527 8.94 -12.81 -15.44
CA THR A 527 10.33 -12.85 -14.98
C THR A 527 11.38 -12.75 -16.08
N GLU A 528 12.34 -11.86 -15.87
CA GLU A 528 13.63 -11.86 -16.56
C GLU A 528 14.61 -12.65 -15.69
N ARG A 529 15.06 -13.81 -16.17
CA ARG A 529 16.04 -14.67 -15.48
C ARG A 529 17.31 -14.76 -16.32
N TYR A 530 18.48 -14.71 -15.68
CA TYR A 530 19.80 -14.69 -16.33
C TYR A 530 19.98 -13.58 -17.41
N GLY A 531 19.22 -12.49 -17.29
CA GLY A 531 19.21 -11.38 -18.28
C GLY A 531 18.47 -11.69 -19.59
N SER A 532 17.71 -12.79 -19.66
CA SER A 532 16.83 -13.09 -20.80
C SER A 532 15.35 -13.05 -20.41
N LYS A 533 14.53 -12.60 -21.36
CA LYS A 533 13.06 -12.60 -21.33
C LYS A 533 12.46 -13.78 -22.09
N GLU A 534 13.30 -14.56 -22.79
CA GLU A 534 12.88 -15.66 -23.66
C GLU A 534 12.17 -16.76 -22.88
N GLN A 535 12.54 -17.00 -21.61
CA GLN A 535 11.90 -18.00 -20.75
C GLN A 535 10.39 -17.76 -20.57
N SER A 536 9.95 -16.48 -20.52
CA SER A 536 8.52 -16.15 -20.46
C SER A 536 7.79 -16.57 -21.74
N LEU A 537 8.40 -16.31 -22.91
CA LEU A 537 7.88 -16.76 -24.21
C LEU A 537 7.95 -18.29 -24.38
N GLU A 538 9.03 -18.93 -23.96
CA GLU A 538 9.21 -20.40 -23.97
C GLU A 538 8.12 -21.08 -23.14
N LYS A 539 7.93 -20.64 -21.89
CA LYS A 539 6.91 -21.16 -20.97
C LYS A 539 5.49 -20.86 -21.39
N THR A 540 5.27 -19.99 -22.39
CA THR A 540 3.95 -19.67 -22.94
C THR A 540 3.76 -20.11 -24.39
N ALA A 541 4.78 -20.61 -25.08
CA ALA A 541 4.73 -20.94 -26.51
C ALA A 541 3.70 -22.04 -26.86
N PHE A 542 3.45 -22.98 -25.94
CA PHE A 542 2.44 -24.02 -26.14
C PHE A 542 1.00 -23.46 -26.16
N ALA A 543 0.76 -22.32 -25.49
CA ALA A 543 -0.56 -21.72 -25.37
C ALA A 543 -1.08 -21.22 -26.72
N LEU A 544 -0.21 -20.63 -27.56
CA LEU A 544 -0.55 -20.18 -28.90
C LEU A 544 -1.20 -21.29 -29.76
N LYS A 545 -0.66 -22.51 -29.66
CA LYS A 545 -1.22 -23.71 -30.34
C LYS A 545 -2.59 -24.14 -29.78
N LEU A 546 -2.84 -23.95 -28.49
CA LEU A 546 -4.13 -24.27 -27.85
C LEU A 546 -5.20 -23.20 -28.12
N ILE A 547 -4.78 -21.94 -28.25
CA ILE A 547 -5.65 -20.79 -28.58
C ILE A 547 -5.98 -20.78 -30.08
N GLY A 548 -5.04 -21.20 -30.93
CA GLY A 548 -5.18 -21.22 -32.39
C GLY A 548 -4.55 -20.00 -33.10
N ALA A 549 -3.47 -19.45 -32.55
CA ALA A 549 -2.78 -18.28 -33.08
C ALA A 549 -1.29 -18.57 -33.41
N ASP A 550 -0.71 -17.80 -34.33
CA ASP A 550 0.70 -17.90 -34.71
C ASP A 550 1.63 -17.11 -33.77
N SER A 551 1.18 -15.96 -33.23
CA SER A 551 1.94 -15.16 -32.27
C SER A 551 1.06 -14.41 -31.25
N TRP A 552 1.68 -13.94 -30.15
CA TRP A 552 1.00 -13.10 -29.16
C TRP A 552 0.54 -11.74 -29.71
N SER A 553 1.21 -11.22 -30.73
CA SER A 553 0.84 -9.96 -31.38
C SER A 553 -0.38 -10.08 -32.30
N ASP A 554 -0.78 -11.30 -32.69
CA ASP A 554 -2.01 -11.56 -33.44
C ASP A 554 -3.24 -11.61 -32.50
N LEU A 555 -3.03 -11.98 -31.23
CA LEU A 555 -4.06 -12.01 -30.18
C LEU A 555 -4.21 -10.67 -29.47
N ILE A 556 -3.11 -9.97 -29.19
CA ILE A 556 -3.07 -8.82 -28.28
C ILE A 556 -2.58 -7.59 -29.05
N PRO A 557 -3.48 -6.64 -29.40
CA PRO A 557 -3.10 -5.40 -30.07
C PRO A 557 -2.05 -4.62 -29.28
N GLY A 558 -0.89 -4.37 -29.90
CA GLY A 558 0.21 -3.64 -29.25
C GLY A 558 0.99 -4.43 -28.20
N PHE A 559 0.94 -5.77 -28.23
CA PHE A 559 1.76 -6.63 -27.37
C PHE A 559 3.24 -6.23 -27.35
N ASP A 560 3.76 -5.99 -26.15
CA ASP A 560 5.18 -5.77 -25.90
C ASP A 560 5.63 -6.59 -24.69
N ILE A 561 6.54 -7.53 -24.93
CA ILE A 561 7.14 -8.37 -23.88
C ILE A 561 7.85 -7.53 -22.79
N ASN A 562 8.23 -6.27 -23.07
CA ASN A 562 8.82 -5.37 -22.08
C ASN A 562 7.80 -4.73 -21.12
N LYS A 563 6.50 -4.74 -21.46
CA LYS A 563 5.42 -4.42 -20.51
C LYS A 563 5.09 -5.61 -19.60
N ALA A 564 5.14 -6.83 -20.13
CA ALA A 564 4.86 -8.05 -19.38
C ALA A 564 6.02 -8.49 -18.48
N VAL A 565 7.23 -8.63 -19.05
CA VAL A 565 8.43 -9.12 -18.36
C VAL A 565 9.18 -7.94 -17.75
N THR A 566 8.97 -7.79 -16.45
CA THR A 566 9.27 -6.59 -15.66
C THR A 566 9.96 -6.89 -14.31
N ARG A 567 9.89 -8.13 -13.82
CA ARG A 567 10.48 -8.62 -12.57
C ARG A 567 11.81 -9.33 -12.86
N SER A 568 12.93 -8.80 -12.38
CA SER A 568 14.24 -9.46 -12.54
C SER A 568 14.53 -10.42 -11.37
N VAL A 569 14.96 -11.65 -11.68
CA VAL A 569 15.32 -12.67 -10.67
C VAL A 569 16.69 -13.28 -10.97
N HIS A 570 17.57 -13.24 -9.96
CA HIS A 570 18.92 -13.83 -9.99
C HIS A 570 18.93 -15.13 -9.18
N GLU A 571 18.88 -16.27 -9.86
CA GLU A 571 19.05 -17.59 -9.25
C GLU A 571 20.54 -17.91 -9.02
N ALA A 572 20.85 -18.67 -7.97
CA ALA A 572 22.19 -19.18 -7.73
C ALA A 572 22.18 -20.58 -7.08
N ILE A 573 23.18 -21.39 -7.44
CA ILE A 573 23.54 -22.61 -6.72
C ILE A 573 24.63 -22.32 -5.69
N SER A 574 24.84 -23.22 -4.74
CA SER A 574 25.96 -23.15 -3.81
C SER A 574 27.31 -23.44 -4.49
N HIS A 575 28.33 -22.75 -4.02
CA HIS A 575 29.74 -22.93 -4.32
C HIS A 575 30.46 -23.55 -3.13
N LEU A 576 31.59 -24.23 -3.37
CA LEU A 576 32.48 -24.63 -2.29
C LEU A 576 33.21 -23.40 -1.75
N SER A 577 33.53 -23.39 -0.45
CA SER A 577 34.32 -22.30 0.14
C SER A 577 35.75 -22.19 -0.43
N SER A 578 36.22 -23.23 -1.15
CA SER A 578 37.45 -23.20 -1.98
C SER A 578 37.35 -22.31 -3.21
N ASP A 579 36.14 -22.02 -3.68
CA ASP A 579 35.88 -21.36 -4.96
C ASP A 579 35.79 -19.83 -4.82
N ILE A 580 35.94 -19.34 -3.59
CA ILE A 580 35.93 -17.91 -3.25
C ILE A 580 37.23 -17.27 -3.77
N GLU A 581 37.11 -16.39 -4.76
CA GLU A 581 38.28 -15.72 -5.35
C GLU A 581 39.10 -14.97 -4.28
N SER A 582 40.41 -15.24 -4.23
CA SER A 582 41.34 -14.71 -3.22
C SER A 582 41.44 -13.18 -3.11
N LYS A 583 40.85 -12.43 -4.06
CA LYS A 583 40.68 -10.98 -4.02
C LYS A 583 39.63 -10.53 -2.98
N TYR A 584 38.66 -11.37 -2.66
CA TYR A 584 37.68 -11.12 -1.61
C TYR A 584 38.27 -11.43 -0.23
N LYS A 585 37.74 -10.76 0.80
CA LYS A 585 38.13 -10.94 2.20
C LYS A 585 36.88 -11.12 3.05
N GLU A 586 36.96 -12.11 3.93
CA GLU A 586 35.88 -12.49 4.83
C GLU A 586 35.60 -11.38 5.87
N ALA A 587 34.32 -11.13 6.11
CA ALA A 587 33.82 -10.38 7.27
C ALA A 587 32.47 -10.93 7.70
N ALA A 588 32.32 -11.26 8.99
CA ALA A 588 31.01 -11.59 9.55
C ALA A 588 30.07 -10.38 9.44
N LEU A 589 28.92 -10.57 8.83
CA LEU A 589 27.79 -9.62 8.85
C LEU A 589 26.99 -9.81 10.13
N PHE A 590 26.72 -11.07 10.48
CA PHE A 590 26.07 -11.48 11.72
C PHE A 590 26.86 -12.65 12.33
N ASP A 591 27.31 -12.50 13.57
CA ASP A 591 27.88 -13.59 14.38
C ASP A 591 27.03 -13.72 15.66
N PHE A 592 26.21 -14.76 15.73
CA PHE A 592 25.29 -14.97 16.85
C PHE A 592 26.04 -15.41 18.13
N SER A 593 27.34 -15.73 18.05
CA SER A 593 28.20 -16.01 19.22
C SER A 593 28.46 -14.79 20.12
N SER A 594 28.04 -13.61 19.67
CA SER A 594 27.96 -12.35 20.41
C SER A 594 26.89 -12.35 21.50
N GLY A 595 25.80 -13.12 21.32
CA GLY A 595 24.58 -13.00 22.11
C GLY A 595 23.60 -11.93 21.62
N GLU A 596 23.68 -11.49 20.36
CA GLU A 596 22.72 -10.56 19.73
C GLU A 596 21.91 -11.24 18.61
N LEU A 597 20.61 -10.94 18.51
CA LEU A 597 19.74 -11.39 17.40
C LEU A 597 19.84 -10.51 16.14
N TYR A 598 20.58 -9.40 16.18
CA TYR A 598 20.75 -8.43 15.10
C TYR A 598 19.45 -7.96 14.42
N GLY A 599 18.31 -7.94 15.12
CA GLY A 599 17.02 -7.54 14.58
C GLY A 599 16.41 -8.52 13.55
N PHE A 600 16.81 -9.79 13.54
CA PHE A 600 16.03 -10.82 12.86
C PHE A 600 14.64 -11.00 13.50
N TYR A 601 13.69 -11.51 12.73
CA TYR A 601 12.34 -11.84 13.20
C TYR A 601 11.84 -13.14 12.53
N PRO A 602 10.95 -13.91 13.21
CA PRO A 602 10.20 -14.98 12.56
C PRO A 602 9.32 -14.36 11.47
N SER A 603 9.34 -14.92 10.25
CA SER A 603 8.63 -14.30 9.12
C SER A 603 7.80 -15.29 8.33
N ASP A 604 8.34 -16.42 7.91
CA ASP A 604 7.64 -17.31 6.98
C ASP A 604 7.45 -18.64 7.71
N ASN A 605 6.24 -18.89 8.20
CA ASN A 605 5.88 -20.12 8.94
C ASN A 605 6.84 -20.48 10.08
N ALA A 606 7.32 -19.45 10.77
CA ALA A 606 8.16 -19.52 11.97
C ALA A 606 7.36 -19.05 13.19
N ALA A 607 7.37 -19.83 14.27
CA ALA A 607 6.59 -19.54 15.48
C ALA A 607 7.31 -18.55 16.41
N TYR A 608 8.63 -18.70 16.57
CA TYR A 608 9.48 -17.79 17.33
C TYR A 608 10.95 -17.95 16.95
N ILE A 609 11.76 -16.94 17.29
CA ILE A 609 13.22 -17.05 17.31
C ILE A 609 13.76 -16.75 18.71
N GLU A 610 14.91 -17.34 19.04
CA GLU A 610 15.65 -17.04 20.28
C GLU A 610 17.15 -17.33 20.09
N LEU A 611 17.96 -17.03 21.11
CA LEU A 611 19.37 -17.41 21.14
C LEU A 611 19.55 -18.65 22.01
N ARG A 612 19.99 -19.76 21.39
CA ARG A 612 20.33 -21.00 22.10
C ARG A 612 21.84 -21.15 22.23
N THR A 613 22.27 -22.02 23.14
CA THR A 613 23.66 -22.44 23.30
C THR A 613 23.82 -23.84 22.69
N ASP A 614 24.58 -23.97 21.61
CA ASP A 614 24.89 -25.26 20.97
C ASP A 614 26.29 -25.73 21.37
N THR A 615 26.37 -26.90 22.02
CA THR A 615 27.63 -27.50 22.50
C THR A 615 28.44 -28.23 21.44
N SER A 616 27.87 -28.49 20.26
CA SER A 616 28.61 -28.97 19.09
C SER A 616 29.47 -27.87 18.45
N VAL A 617 29.08 -26.61 18.66
CA VAL A 617 29.79 -25.44 18.12
C VAL A 617 30.85 -24.95 19.13
N LYS A 618 32.12 -25.07 18.75
CA LYS A 618 33.26 -24.49 19.48
C LYS A 618 33.54 -23.04 19.03
N LYS A 619 34.00 -22.19 19.95
CA LYS A 619 34.42 -20.83 19.63
C LYS A 619 35.85 -20.82 19.07
N ALA A 620 36.10 -19.97 18.06
CA ALA A 620 37.39 -19.92 17.35
C ALA A 620 38.60 -19.51 18.22
N THR A 621 38.36 -19.04 19.44
CA THR A 621 39.38 -18.61 20.42
C THR A 621 39.76 -19.68 21.44
N ASP A 622 39.07 -20.83 21.47
CA ASP A 622 39.17 -21.78 22.57
C ASP A 622 40.34 -22.77 22.36
N SER A 623 41.56 -22.31 22.67
CA SER A 623 42.73 -23.20 22.83
C SER A 623 42.48 -24.22 23.95
N GLU A 624 42.93 -25.46 23.76
CA GLU A 624 42.44 -26.71 24.39
C GLU A 624 42.64 -26.87 25.93
N THR A 625 42.86 -25.80 26.69
CA THR A 625 43.41 -25.84 28.05
C THR A 625 42.41 -25.51 29.19
N LEU A 626 41.10 -25.50 28.94
CA LEU A 626 40.08 -25.37 30.01
C LEU A 626 38.99 -26.43 29.92
N SER A 627 38.88 -27.24 30.97
CA SER A 627 37.93 -28.35 31.09
C SER A 627 36.51 -27.86 31.39
N GLY A 628 35.71 -27.69 30.34
CA GLY A 628 34.27 -27.42 30.45
C GLY A 628 33.72 -26.89 29.13
N ALA A 629 32.99 -27.73 28.40
CA ALA A 629 32.45 -27.40 27.08
C ALA A 629 31.34 -26.33 27.18
N ARG A 630 31.74 -25.06 27.16
CA ARG A 630 30.83 -23.94 26.93
C ARG A 630 30.46 -23.93 25.45
N GLY A 631 29.21 -24.26 25.15
CA GLY A 631 28.69 -24.15 23.79
C GLY A 631 28.68 -22.71 23.30
N THR A 632 28.57 -22.54 21.99
CA THR A 632 28.52 -21.23 21.34
C THR A 632 27.06 -20.80 21.20
N SER A 633 26.78 -19.49 21.32
CA SER A 633 25.43 -18.98 21.07
C SER A 633 25.12 -18.94 19.57
N VAL A 634 23.91 -19.36 19.20
CA VAL A 634 23.39 -19.40 17.83
C VAL A 634 21.94 -18.89 17.83
N LEU A 635 21.50 -18.28 16.72
CA LEU A 635 20.08 -18.03 16.51
C LEU A 635 19.39 -19.37 16.26
N PHE A 636 18.32 -19.64 17.00
CA PHE A 636 17.42 -20.76 16.81
C PHE A 636 16.05 -20.22 16.39
N SER A 637 15.43 -20.83 15.38
CA SER A 637 14.07 -20.53 14.93
C SER A 637 13.21 -21.78 15.01
N LYS A 638 12.13 -21.73 15.80
CA LYS A 638 11.08 -22.75 15.82
C LYS A 638 10.19 -22.58 14.60
N LEU A 639 9.94 -23.64 13.86
CA LEU A 639 9.17 -23.61 12.61
C LEU A 639 7.90 -24.43 12.73
N THR A 640 6.92 -24.14 11.87
CA THR A 640 5.58 -24.74 11.90
C THR A 640 5.11 -24.97 10.48
N ALA A 641 5.15 -26.22 10.02
CA ALA A 641 4.70 -26.58 8.68
C ALA A 641 3.16 -26.50 8.59
N SER A 642 2.66 -25.43 7.96
CA SER A 642 1.28 -25.28 7.47
C SER A 642 0.98 -26.21 6.30
N SER A 643 1.99 -26.47 5.48
CA SER A 643 1.95 -27.19 4.21
C SER A 643 3.35 -27.74 3.92
N PRO A 644 3.45 -28.94 3.31
CA PRO A 644 4.75 -29.55 3.01
C PRO A 644 5.46 -28.94 1.79
N PHE A 645 4.77 -28.06 1.06
CA PHE A 645 5.30 -27.37 -0.11
C PHE A 645 5.91 -26.01 0.21
N GLU A 646 5.49 -25.40 1.33
CA GLU A 646 5.93 -24.09 1.79
C GLU A 646 7.35 -24.10 2.38
N TYR A 647 8.08 -23.01 2.14
CA TYR A 647 9.33 -22.75 2.85
C TYR A 647 9.04 -22.08 4.20
N MET A 648 9.85 -22.41 5.20
CA MET A 648 9.77 -21.89 6.55
C MET A 648 11.06 -21.11 6.88
N GLY A 649 11.02 -20.06 7.70
CA GLY A 649 12.24 -19.38 8.15
C GLY A 649 12.08 -17.93 8.63
N ILE A 650 13.20 -17.22 8.57
CA ILE A 650 13.43 -15.94 9.26
C ILE A 650 13.81 -14.84 8.28
N SER A 651 13.54 -13.59 8.68
CA SER A 651 13.90 -12.39 7.92
C SER A 651 14.72 -11.41 8.75
N LYS A 652 15.55 -10.63 8.05
CA LYS A 652 16.09 -9.34 8.52
C LYS A 652 15.79 -8.30 7.45
N ARG A 653 14.96 -7.31 7.79
CA ARG A 653 14.78 -6.07 7.02
C ARG A 653 15.77 -5.02 7.56
N PHE A 654 16.42 -4.28 6.68
CA PHE A 654 17.41 -3.27 7.05
C PHE A 654 16.80 -1.87 7.05
N ASP A 655 17.04 -1.11 8.13
CA ASP A 655 16.55 0.27 8.27
C ASP A 655 17.27 1.22 7.29
N GLU A 656 18.57 0.99 7.13
CA GLU A 656 19.42 1.54 6.07
C GLU A 656 19.91 0.37 5.20
N PRO A 657 19.58 0.31 3.89
CA PRO A 657 19.90 -0.84 3.03
C PRO A 657 21.37 -1.26 3.02
N LEU A 658 21.62 -2.56 3.12
CA LEU A 658 22.96 -3.16 3.22
C LEU A 658 23.73 -3.05 1.90
N ASP A 659 24.76 -2.20 1.84
CA ASP A 659 25.70 -2.11 0.70
C ASP A 659 26.42 -3.46 0.45
N ILE A 660 26.15 -4.04 -0.71
CA ILE A 660 26.80 -5.26 -1.23
C ILE A 660 27.61 -5.00 -2.50
N SER A 661 27.78 -3.74 -2.93
CA SER A 661 28.40 -3.34 -4.22
C SER A 661 29.83 -3.84 -4.46
N LYS A 662 30.51 -4.34 -3.42
CA LYS A 662 31.88 -4.88 -3.45
C LYS A 662 31.97 -6.35 -3.02
N THR A 663 30.84 -6.96 -2.72
CA THR A 663 30.70 -8.33 -2.22
C THR A 663 30.70 -9.31 -3.38
N GLY A 664 31.58 -10.31 -3.34
CA GLY A 664 31.62 -11.39 -4.32
C GLY A 664 30.78 -12.59 -3.93
N TYR A 665 30.75 -12.90 -2.63
CA TYR A 665 30.08 -14.08 -2.09
C TYR A 665 29.46 -13.78 -0.72
N ILE A 666 28.47 -14.58 -0.35
CA ILE A 666 27.88 -14.65 0.99
C ILE A 666 27.90 -16.11 1.45
N THR A 667 28.33 -16.35 2.68
CA THR A 667 28.35 -17.67 3.32
C THR A 667 27.37 -17.68 4.47
N LEU A 668 26.50 -18.70 4.51
CA LEU A 668 25.64 -19.02 5.65
C LEU A 668 26.23 -20.22 6.39
N ARG A 669 26.28 -20.18 7.71
CA ARG A 669 26.60 -21.35 8.54
C ARG A 669 25.36 -21.75 9.34
N VAL A 670 24.76 -22.86 8.95
CA VAL A 670 23.40 -23.27 9.35
C VAL A 670 23.32 -24.75 9.72
N LYS A 671 22.31 -25.10 10.52
CA LYS A 671 21.94 -26.49 10.86
C LYS A 671 20.42 -26.61 10.84
N SER A 672 19.90 -27.66 10.24
CA SER A 672 18.48 -28.03 10.31
C SER A 672 18.24 -29.07 11.39
N GLU A 673 17.20 -28.89 12.18
CA GLU A 673 16.67 -29.91 13.09
C GLU A 673 15.31 -30.35 12.52
N LEU A 674 15.16 -31.64 12.25
CA LEU A 674 14.02 -32.26 11.56
C LEU A 674 13.67 -33.60 12.23
N PRO A 675 12.44 -34.13 12.03
CA PRO A 675 12.07 -35.51 12.33
C PRO A 675 13.06 -36.56 11.77
N GLU A 676 13.20 -37.69 12.47
CA GLU A 676 14.28 -38.68 12.26
C GLU A 676 14.29 -39.34 10.87
N ASP A 677 13.16 -39.36 10.16
CA ASP A 677 13.03 -39.92 8.83
C ASP A 677 13.44 -38.95 7.69
N ILE A 678 13.60 -37.65 7.99
CA ILE A 678 13.97 -36.63 7.00
C ILE A 678 15.48 -36.40 6.98
N ALA A 679 16.19 -37.12 6.11
CA ALA A 679 17.66 -37.07 6.04
C ALA A 679 18.27 -35.72 5.59
N SER A 680 17.51 -34.81 4.97
CA SER A 680 18.04 -33.58 4.37
C SER A 680 17.01 -32.47 4.14
N ALA A 681 17.49 -31.24 4.03
CA ALA A 681 16.70 -30.03 3.81
C ALA A 681 17.21 -29.22 2.63
N SER A 682 16.30 -28.53 1.93
CA SER A 682 16.63 -27.38 1.08
C SER A 682 16.81 -26.15 1.97
N ILE A 683 17.88 -25.40 1.78
CA ILE A 683 18.09 -24.06 2.34
C ILE A 683 18.06 -23.06 1.19
N MET A 684 17.29 -21.98 1.37
CA MET A 684 17.22 -20.88 0.43
C MET A 684 17.62 -19.56 1.11
N LEU A 685 18.63 -18.90 0.56
CA LEU A 685 18.91 -17.49 0.81
C LEU A 685 18.11 -16.65 -0.18
N ARG A 686 17.30 -15.70 0.32
CA ARG A 686 16.69 -14.68 -0.54
C ARG A 686 17.19 -13.30 -0.17
N LEU A 687 17.57 -12.50 -1.16
CA LEU A 687 17.89 -11.09 -0.98
C LEU A 687 16.93 -10.26 -1.84
N LEU A 688 16.37 -9.20 -1.26
CA LEU A 688 15.49 -8.26 -1.93
C LEU A 688 16.14 -6.88 -1.88
N GLY A 689 16.19 -6.21 -3.03
CA GLY A 689 16.67 -4.84 -3.15
C GLY A 689 16.20 -4.23 -4.47
N ARG A 690 16.50 -2.94 -4.67
CA ARG A 690 15.95 -2.18 -5.80
C ARG A 690 17.02 -1.62 -6.72
N THR A 691 16.68 -1.53 -8.01
CA THR A 691 17.52 -0.84 -9.00
C THR A 691 17.59 0.66 -8.69
N PRO A 692 18.79 1.27 -8.52
CA PRO A 692 18.92 2.68 -8.13
C PRO A 692 18.26 3.69 -9.08
N GLN A 693 18.06 3.31 -10.35
CA GLN A 693 17.54 4.19 -11.40
C GLN A 693 16.02 4.10 -11.58
N THR A 694 15.37 3.02 -11.13
CA THR A 694 13.93 2.79 -11.41
C THR A 694 13.09 2.36 -10.21
N GLY A 695 13.70 2.02 -9.07
CA GLY A 695 12.98 1.55 -7.88
C GLY A 695 12.34 0.16 -8.03
N ARG A 696 12.48 -0.50 -9.19
CA ARG A 696 12.01 -1.87 -9.42
C ARG A 696 12.74 -2.83 -8.50
N LEU A 697 11.96 -3.69 -7.85
CA LEU A 697 12.42 -4.80 -7.02
C LEU A 697 13.13 -5.85 -7.88
N VAL A 698 14.27 -6.35 -7.39
CA VAL A 698 15.05 -7.43 -7.97
C VAL A 698 15.34 -8.45 -6.87
N VAL A 699 15.00 -9.71 -7.14
CA VAL A 699 15.10 -10.79 -6.14
C VAL A 699 16.30 -11.67 -6.45
N TYR A 700 17.06 -12.03 -5.41
CA TYR A 700 18.09 -13.06 -5.45
C TYR A 700 17.56 -14.34 -4.80
N GLU A 701 17.83 -15.51 -5.39
CA GLU A 701 17.37 -16.82 -4.92
C GLU A 701 18.53 -17.83 -4.96
N GLY A 702 19.30 -17.90 -3.86
CA GLY A 702 20.39 -18.88 -3.70
C GLY A 702 19.90 -20.15 -3.02
N VAL A 703 20.00 -21.32 -3.68
CA VAL A 703 19.48 -22.59 -3.16
C VAL A 703 20.59 -23.63 -3.00
N SER A 704 20.58 -24.35 -1.88
CA SER A 704 21.46 -25.50 -1.59
C SER A 704 20.72 -26.57 -0.80
N GLN A 705 21.16 -27.82 -0.89
CA GLN A 705 20.75 -28.86 0.04
C GLN A 705 21.75 -29.00 1.20
N ILE A 706 21.27 -29.41 2.38
CA ILE A 706 22.08 -29.77 3.55
C ILE A 706 21.56 -31.07 4.17
N LYS A 707 22.42 -31.77 4.92
CA LYS A 707 22.03 -32.94 5.71
C LYS A 707 21.39 -32.52 7.04
N ALA A 708 20.37 -33.25 7.49
CA ALA A 708 19.71 -32.98 8.77
C ALA A 708 20.64 -33.23 9.97
N GLY A 709 20.50 -32.41 11.02
CA GLY A 709 21.27 -32.49 12.27
C GLY A 709 22.71 -31.97 12.20
N GLU A 710 23.25 -31.69 11.01
CA GLU A 710 24.66 -31.33 10.83
C GLU A 710 24.88 -29.85 10.47
N TRP A 711 25.88 -29.23 11.09
CA TRP A 711 26.31 -27.87 10.76
C TRP A 711 26.97 -27.83 9.38
N SER A 712 26.36 -27.07 8.47
CA SER A 712 26.76 -26.93 7.07
C SER A 712 27.15 -25.48 6.77
N GLU A 713 28.21 -25.29 5.98
CA GLU A 713 28.59 -23.99 5.41
C GLU A 713 28.16 -23.94 3.95
N ILE A 714 27.36 -22.93 3.60
CA ILE A 714 26.75 -22.76 2.28
C ILE A 714 27.20 -21.42 1.72
N THR A 715 28.00 -21.42 0.66
CA THR A 715 28.49 -20.20 0.01
C THR A 715 27.74 -19.95 -1.29
N PHE A 716 27.28 -18.72 -1.53
CA PHE A 716 26.62 -18.29 -2.76
C PHE A 716 27.34 -17.08 -3.38
N LYS A 717 27.35 -16.96 -4.72
CA LYS A 717 28.05 -15.89 -5.45
C LYS A 717 27.12 -14.72 -5.78
N LEU A 718 27.45 -13.53 -5.28
CA LEU A 718 26.63 -12.31 -5.39
C LEU A 718 27.05 -11.35 -6.51
N THR A 719 28.18 -11.56 -7.19
CA THR A 719 28.78 -10.56 -8.11
C THR A 719 27.80 -9.95 -9.13
N ASP A 720 26.95 -10.80 -9.70
CA ASP A 720 26.13 -10.44 -10.86
C ASP A 720 24.80 -9.78 -10.42
N TYR A 721 24.36 -10.08 -9.19
CA TYR A 721 23.27 -9.39 -8.50
C TYR A 721 23.75 -8.03 -7.95
N ALA A 722 24.90 -7.99 -7.28
CA ALA A 722 25.50 -6.78 -6.71
C ALA A 722 25.82 -5.69 -7.77
N ALA A 723 26.03 -6.08 -9.03
CA ALA A 723 26.19 -5.17 -10.15
C ALA A 723 24.90 -4.44 -10.57
N VAL A 724 23.73 -5.02 -10.29
CA VAL A 724 22.39 -4.46 -10.60
C VAL A 724 21.76 -3.83 -9.35
N VAL A 725 21.99 -4.46 -8.19
CA VAL A 725 21.43 -4.14 -6.88
C VAL A 725 22.59 -3.89 -5.91
N PRO A 726 23.09 -2.64 -5.80
CA PRO A 726 24.23 -2.35 -4.93
C PRO A 726 23.87 -2.40 -3.43
N ALA A 727 22.58 -2.41 -3.06
CA ALA A 727 22.15 -2.47 -1.66
C ALA A 727 20.88 -3.31 -1.46
N VAL A 728 20.80 -4.02 -0.32
CA VAL A 728 19.73 -4.98 0.03
C VAL A 728 18.82 -4.41 1.13
N GLU A 729 17.51 -4.44 0.88
CA GLU A 729 16.43 -4.02 1.79
C GLU A 729 16.04 -5.13 2.77
N THR A 730 15.92 -6.38 2.29
CA THR A 730 15.54 -7.55 3.10
C THR A 730 16.40 -8.77 2.76
N LEU A 731 16.89 -9.45 3.78
CA LEU A 731 17.51 -10.78 3.69
C LEU A 731 16.58 -11.81 4.36
N LYS A 732 16.29 -12.92 3.69
CA LYS A 732 15.58 -14.07 4.26
C LYS A 732 16.46 -15.32 4.24
N ILE A 733 16.41 -16.10 5.32
CA ILE A 733 16.99 -17.45 5.37
C ILE A 733 15.85 -18.44 5.61
N TRP A 734 15.62 -19.28 4.62
CA TRP A 734 14.52 -20.25 4.58
C TRP A 734 15.03 -21.68 4.52
N ILE A 735 14.19 -22.61 4.96
CA ILE A 735 14.38 -24.05 4.97
C ILE A 735 13.10 -24.75 4.48
N LYS A 736 13.25 -25.89 3.80
CA LYS A 736 12.14 -26.85 3.57
C LYS A 736 12.65 -28.30 3.55
N PRO A 737 11.94 -29.28 4.14
CA PRO A 737 12.14 -30.70 3.84
C PRO A 737 12.13 -31.00 2.33
N ILE A 738 13.01 -31.89 1.85
CA ILE A 738 13.11 -32.16 0.40
C ILE A 738 12.10 -33.20 -0.12
N ASP A 739 11.44 -33.95 0.77
CA ASP A 739 10.55 -35.06 0.41
C ASP A 739 9.10 -34.62 0.14
N ASN A 740 8.77 -33.35 0.39
CA ASN A 740 7.44 -32.74 0.24
C ASN A 740 6.32 -33.50 0.96
N LYS A 741 6.60 -34.03 2.17
CA LYS A 741 5.57 -34.56 3.07
C LYS A 741 5.35 -33.67 4.28
N LEU A 742 4.16 -33.77 4.86
CA LEU A 742 3.84 -33.14 6.14
C LEU A 742 4.22 -34.14 7.23
N HIS A 743 4.93 -33.66 8.25
CA HIS A 743 5.54 -34.50 9.28
C HIS A 743 5.13 -34.04 10.67
N GLU A 744 4.73 -34.97 11.53
CA GLU A 744 4.55 -34.70 12.95
C GLU A 744 5.92 -34.58 13.63
N GLY A 745 6.22 -33.42 14.20
CA GLY A 745 7.42 -33.23 15.02
C GLY A 745 8.03 -31.85 14.96
N ASP A 746 9.24 -31.75 15.51
CA ASP A 746 9.94 -30.49 15.74
C ASP A 746 10.86 -30.13 14.58
N ILE A 747 10.36 -29.25 13.69
CA ILE A 747 11.16 -28.59 12.65
C ILE A 747 11.77 -27.30 13.21
N ALA A 748 13.07 -27.11 13.02
CA ALA A 748 13.76 -25.87 13.35
C ALA A 748 14.97 -25.56 12.46
N LEU A 749 15.33 -24.28 12.40
CA LEU A 749 16.51 -23.74 11.74
C LEU A 749 17.43 -23.09 12.77
N SER A 750 18.69 -23.50 12.82
CA SER A 750 19.75 -22.82 13.58
C SER A 750 20.71 -22.11 12.64
N VAL A 751 21.11 -20.88 12.99
CA VAL A 751 22.09 -20.05 12.25
C VAL A 751 23.20 -19.62 13.22
N GLN A 752 24.44 -19.99 12.92
CA GLN A 752 25.61 -19.55 13.70
C GLN A 752 26.14 -18.21 13.20
N SER A 753 26.25 -18.05 11.88
CA SER A 753 26.77 -16.83 11.27
C SER A 753 26.29 -16.62 9.84
N VAL A 754 26.33 -15.35 9.43
CA VAL A 754 26.19 -14.88 8.05
C VAL A 754 27.42 -14.03 7.75
N THR A 755 28.11 -14.35 6.65
CA THR A 755 29.44 -13.82 6.34
C THR A 755 29.47 -13.28 4.92
N LEU A 756 30.04 -12.09 4.71
CA LEU A 756 30.25 -11.50 3.39
C LEU A 756 31.72 -11.58 3.00
N HIS A 757 31.98 -11.78 1.71
CA HIS A 757 33.34 -11.82 1.14
C HIS A 757 33.53 -10.65 0.18
N SER A 758 34.29 -9.62 0.57
CA SER A 758 34.32 -8.32 -0.11
C SER A 758 35.72 -7.88 -0.56
N THR A 759 35.80 -7.19 -1.71
CA THR A 759 37.09 -6.77 -2.33
C THR A 759 37.85 -5.71 -1.55
N THR A 760 37.14 -4.93 -0.72
CA THR A 760 37.76 -4.13 0.35
C THR A 760 37.24 -4.65 1.68
N GLY A 761 38.16 -4.98 2.60
CA GLY A 761 37.78 -5.30 3.98
C GLY A 761 36.94 -4.16 4.59
N ILE A 762 35.89 -4.52 5.32
CA ILE A 762 34.93 -3.54 5.87
C ILE A 762 35.68 -2.65 6.85
N ASN A 763 35.90 -1.40 6.46
CA ASN A 763 36.82 -0.51 7.15
C ASN A 763 36.12 0.20 8.32
N VAL A 764 35.48 -0.59 9.20
CA VAL A 764 34.85 -0.17 10.47
C VAL A 764 35.84 0.69 11.27
N LEU A 765 37.11 0.29 11.26
CA LEU A 765 38.20 1.03 11.90
C LEU A 765 38.37 2.45 11.34
N SER A 766 38.08 2.70 10.05
CA SER A 766 38.15 4.04 9.46
C SER A 766 36.99 4.94 9.90
N THR A 767 35.78 4.40 10.05
CA THR A 767 34.62 5.13 10.59
C THR A 767 34.83 5.44 12.07
N VAL A 768 35.33 4.47 12.84
CA VAL A 768 35.71 4.68 14.25
C VAL A 768 36.85 5.69 14.38
N LEU A 769 37.88 5.64 13.53
CA LEU A 769 38.95 6.63 13.49
C LEU A 769 38.45 8.03 13.10
N TRP A 770 37.47 8.15 12.19
CA TRP A 770 36.82 9.42 11.87
C TRP A 770 36.02 9.98 13.05
N ILE A 771 35.25 9.13 13.77
CA ILE A 771 34.52 9.53 14.97
C ILE A 771 35.48 9.97 16.07
N ILE A 772 36.57 9.20 16.32
CA ILE A 772 37.62 9.57 17.27
C ILE A 772 38.29 10.89 16.85
N LEU A 773 38.60 11.09 15.57
CA LEU A 773 39.19 12.32 15.05
C LEU A 773 38.26 13.52 15.27
N ILE A 774 36.96 13.38 15.02
CA ILE A 774 35.94 14.42 15.27
C ILE A 774 35.86 14.75 16.77
N VAL A 775 35.84 13.74 17.66
CA VAL A 775 35.83 13.92 19.11
C VAL A 775 37.12 14.60 19.60
N VAL A 776 38.28 14.23 19.08
CA VAL A 776 39.57 14.87 19.39
C VAL A 776 39.60 16.32 18.91
N ILE A 777 39.12 16.61 17.69
CA ILE A 777 39.01 17.98 17.17
C ILE A 777 38.07 18.81 18.06
N ALA A 778 36.91 18.27 18.45
CA ALA A 778 35.97 18.94 19.35
C ALA A 778 36.60 19.23 20.73
N ALA A 779 37.34 18.28 21.30
CA ALA A 779 38.06 18.45 22.56
C ALA A 779 39.17 19.52 22.46
N VAL A 780 39.93 19.55 21.35
CA VAL A 780 40.95 20.58 21.10
C VAL A 780 40.31 21.97 20.93
N VAL A 781 39.21 22.08 20.21
CA VAL A 781 38.46 23.35 20.07
C VAL A 781 37.92 23.82 21.42
N ALA A 782 37.37 22.93 22.24
CA ALA A 782 36.91 23.25 23.59
C ALA A 782 38.07 23.69 24.52
N PHE A 783 39.24 23.05 24.42
CA PHE A 783 40.43 23.42 25.16
C PHE A 783 40.97 24.80 24.75
N ILE A 784 41.05 25.08 23.44
CA ILE A 784 41.40 26.40 22.90
C ILE A 784 40.41 27.47 23.39
N GLY A 785 39.11 27.16 23.38
CA GLY A 785 38.07 28.01 23.95
C GLY A 785 38.27 28.32 25.44
N LEU A 786 38.67 27.32 26.25
CA LEU A 786 39.02 27.49 27.67
C LEU A 786 40.28 28.35 27.87
N VAL A 787 41.32 28.15 27.05
CA VAL A 787 42.55 28.97 27.10
C VAL A 787 42.25 30.42 26.75
N ILE A 788 41.47 30.68 25.69
CA ILE A 788 41.02 32.03 25.29
C ILE A 788 40.17 32.65 26.41
N ARG A 789 39.19 31.91 26.97
CA ARG A 789 38.35 32.36 28.10
C ARG A 789 39.19 32.73 29.32
N ASN A 790 40.27 31.99 29.61
CA ASN A 790 41.18 32.30 30.70
C ASN A 790 42.11 33.48 30.40
N GLN A 791 42.63 33.64 29.18
CA GLN A 791 43.36 34.86 28.78
C GLN A 791 42.47 36.12 28.87
N ILE A 792 41.21 36.03 28.44
CA ILE A 792 40.24 37.14 28.56
C ILE A 792 39.97 37.46 30.05
N ARG A 793 39.76 36.44 30.90
CA ARG A 793 39.63 36.62 32.36
C ARG A 793 40.88 37.25 32.98
N TYR A 794 42.08 36.87 32.56
CA TYR A 794 43.34 37.45 33.02
C TYR A 794 43.49 38.93 32.59
N ARG A 795 43.25 39.25 31.32
CA ARG A 795 43.22 40.64 30.81
C ARG A 795 42.15 41.49 31.52
N MET A 796 41.00 40.92 31.88
CA MET A 796 39.98 41.61 32.69
C MET A 796 40.41 41.82 34.15
N ARG A 797 41.11 40.86 34.78
CA ARG A 797 41.68 41.04 36.14
C ARG A 797 42.70 42.18 36.16
N LEU A 798 43.58 42.25 35.16
CA LEU A 798 44.53 43.36 34.96
C LEU A 798 43.84 44.72 34.76
N ARG A 799 42.79 44.79 33.92
CA ARG A 799 42.00 46.03 33.75
C ARG A 799 41.33 46.45 35.06
N ARG A 800 40.74 45.52 35.81
CA ARG A 800 40.13 45.79 37.13
C ARG A 800 41.14 46.20 38.21
N GLN A 801 42.38 45.67 38.17
CA GLN A 801 43.47 46.13 39.03
C GLN A 801 43.91 47.55 38.69
N LYS A 802 44.11 47.88 37.40
CA LYS A 802 44.46 49.26 36.98
C LYS A 802 43.37 50.27 37.37
N GLN A 803 42.09 49.94 37.17
CA GLN A 803 40.97 50.76 37.61
C GLN A 803 40.93 50.93 39.14
N ARG A 804 41.15 49.86 39.93
CA ARG A 804 41.22 49.96 41.41
C ARG A 804 42.42 50.78 41.90
N ALA A 805 43.55 50.76 41.18
CA ALA A 805 44.70 51.61 41.49
C ALA A 805 44.39 53.09 41.20
N GLN A 806 43.82 53.40 40.04
CA GLN A 806 43.40 54.76 39.68
C GLN A 806 42.34 55.31 40.64
N LEU A 807 41.37 54.48 41.05
CA LEU A 807 40.36 54.88 42.03
C LEU A 807 40.99 55.18 43.40
N LYS A 808 41.94 54.35 43.88
CA LYS A 808 42.69 54.63 45.11
C LYS A 808 43.49 55.93 45.03
N ASP A 809 44.11 56.23 43.89
CA ASP A 809 44.88 57.47 43.70
C ASP A 809 43.98 58.71 43.66
N GLN A 810 42.80 58.61 43.03
CA GLN A 810 41.76 59.65 43.10
C GLN A 810 41.23 59.83 44.53
N THR A 811 40.94 58.77 45.27
CA THR A 811 40.52 58.87 46.68
C THR A 811 41.61 59.49 47.54
N ARG A 812 42.89 59.14 47.33
CA ARG A 812 44.03 59.72 48.05
C ARG A 812 44.17 61.21 47.79
N ARG A 813 44.08 61.65 46.53
CA ARG A 813 44.06 63.09 46.16
C ARG A 813 42.87 63.83 46.76
N ARG A 814 41.67 63.21 46.75
CA ARG A 814 40.45 63.80 47.33
C ARG A 814 40.53 63.90 48.86
N GLN A 815 41.15 62.93 49.54
CA GLN A 815 41.45 63.00 50.98
C GLN A 815 42.53 64.05 51.28
N GLN A 816 43.55 64.21 50.45
CA GLN A 816 44.54 65.28 50.61
C GLN A 816 43.95 66.69 50.40
N GLN A 817 42.96 66.85 49.50
CA GLN A 817 42.21 68.10 49.37
C GLN A 817 41.26 68.35 50.56
N LEU A 818 40.61 67.30 51.10
CA LEU A 818 39.76 67.42 52.29
C LEU A 818 40.55 67.65 53.59
N ALA A 819 41.82 67.23 53.64
CA ALA A 819 42.73 67.48 54.77
C ALA A 819 43.40 68.88 54.74
N ALA A 820 43.11 69.71 53.73
CA ALA A 820 43.70 71.04 53.54
C ALA A 820 42.74 72.20 53.89
N LEU A 821 41.63 71.92 54.59
CA LEU A 821 40.62 72.91 54.97
C LEU A 821 40.57 73.11 56.50
N PRO A 822 40.83 74.33 57.02
CA PRO A 822 40.63 74.67 58.43
C PRO A 822 39.15 74.54 58.86
N PRO A 823 38.88 74.28 60.16
CA PRO A 823 37.53 74.01 60.65
C PRO A 823 36.68 75.28 60.77
N GLY A 824 35.45 75.27 60.21
CA GLY A 824 34.52 76.40 60.47
C GLY A 824 33.32 76.60 59.54
N ARG A 825 32.52 75.57 59.22
CA ARG A 825 31.07 75.68 58.87
C ARG A 825 30.44 74.30 58.66
N LEU A 826 29.34 74.02 59.38
CA LEU A 826 28.49 72.84 59.19
C LEU A 826 27.40 73.12 58.15
N PRO A 827 27.13 72.16 57.24
CA PRO A 827 25.79 71.90 56.73
C PRO A 827 25.12 70.71 57.49
N PRO A 828 23.77 70.60 57.45
CA PRO A 828 23.01 69.76 58.38
C PRO A 828 22.74 68.32 57.89
N PRO A 829 22.30 67.41 58.78
CA PRO A 829 21.76 66.11 58.41
C PRO A 829 20.30 66.21 57.92
N SER A 830 20.08 65.97 56.63
CA SER A 830 18.79 65.53 56.05
C SER A 830 18.92 64.05 55.70
N GLN A 831 18.07 63.15 56.24
CA GLN A 831 16.72 62.82 55.74
C GLN A 831 16.76 62.31 54.27
N THR A 832 16.10 61.20 53.90
CA THR A 832 14.99 60.48 54.57
C THR A 832 14.89 59.01 54.17
N ALA A 833 14.10 58.26 54.95
CA ALA A 833 13.25 57.13 54.55
C ALA A 833 13.87 55.79 54.06
N ALA A 834 13.13 54.72 54.37
CA ALA A 834 13.41 53.34 53.98
C ALA A 834 12.58 52.90 52.75
N ARG A 835 12.65 51.60 52.42
CA ARG A 835 11.74 50.83 51.53
C ARG A 835 10.25 51.06 51.86
N PRO A 836 9.24 50.76 50.99
CA PRO A 836 9.20 49.96 49.74
C PRO A 836 8.71 50.81 48.51
N GLY A 837 8.29 50.32 47.33
CA GLY A 837 8.32 49.00 46.64
C GLY A 837 7.11 48.74 45.71
N THR A 838 7.14 47.66 44.91
CA THR A 838 6.09 47.12 43.98
C THR A 838 5.63 47.93 42.74
N GLN A 839 5.12 47.20 41.74
CA GLN A 839 4.52 47.61 40.43
C GLN A 839 5.51 48.18 39.38
N SER A 840 5.42 47.90 38.07
CA SER A 840 4.62 46.92 37.29
C SER A 840 5.39 46.47 36.01
N ALA A 841 4.73 45.69 35.13
CA ALA A 841 5.10 45.12 33.80
C ALA A 841 6.19 45.86 32.95
N ASP A 842 6.89 45.24 31.98
CA ASP A 842 6.36 44.29 30.98
C ASP A 842 7.44 43.50 30.16
N GLN A 843 6.99 42.50 29.38
CA GLN A 843 7.57 41.83 28.18
C GLN A 843 9.07 41.42 28.07
N PRO A 844 9.39 40.14 27.78
CA PRO A 844 10.71 39.71 27.28
C PRO A 844 10.89 39.92 25.74
N PRO A 845 12.13 40.01 25.22
CA PRO A 845 12.39 40.78 23.98
C PRO A 845 12.48 40.00 22.65
N ARG A 846 12.11 40.69 21.56
CA ARG A 846 12.33 40.27 20.15
C ARG A 846 13.79 40.48 19.70
N ARG A 847 14.25 39.68 18.71
CA ARG A 847 15.51 39.89 17.95
C ARG A 847 15.35 40.99 16.89
N PRO A 848 16.41 41.78 16.60
CA PRO A 848 16.58 42.36 15.25
C PRO A 848 18.04 42.47 14.73
N THR A 849 18.27 42.20 13.43
CA THR A 849 19.38 42.69 12.53
C THR A 849 20.85 42.34 12.92
N GLY A 850 21.88 42.27 12.05
CA GLY A 850 22.12 42.50 10.60
C GLY A 850 23.67 42.54 10.34
N THR A 851 24.31 42.84 9.18
CA THR A 851 23.94 43.10 7.76
C THR A 851 25.23 43.08 6.85
N ILE A 852 25.20 42.48 5.64
CA ILE A 852 25.91 42.82 4.33
C ILE A 852 27.38 43.36 4.35
N PRO A 853 28.39 42.82 3.58
CA PRO A 853 28.53 43.15 2.13
C PRO A 853 29.26 42.20 1.13
N ARG A 854 28.59 42.00 -0.01
CA ARG A 854 28.99 41.98 -1.45
C ARG A 854 30.41 42.43 -1.89
N VAL A 855 31.04 41.67 -2.82
CA VAL A 855 31.91 42.12 -3.96
C VAL A 855 31.73 41.17 -5.17
N GLU A 856 31.94 41.66 -6.40
CA GLU A 856 31.77 40.98 -7.71
C GLU A 856 32.64 41.73 -8.79
N PRO A 857 32.68 41.41 -10.11
CA PRO A 857 33.31 40.28 -10.84
C PRO A 857 34.40 40.70 -11.88
N ASP A 858 35.14 39.73 -12.47
CA ASP A 858 35.72 39.72 -13.86
C ASP A 858 36.68 38.49 -14.03
N ARG A 859 37.15 38.00 -15.20
CA ARG A 859 36.70 37.98 -16.62
C ARG A 859 37.59 37.03 -17.47
N GLN A 860 37.04 36.43 -18.54
CA GLN A 860 37.74 35.86 -19.73
C GLN A 860 38.72 34.66 -19.46
N ARG A 861 38.92 33.66 -20.34
CA ARG A 861 39.03 33.62 -21.81
C ARG A 861 38.56 32.27 -22.41
N ALA A 862 38.38 32.23 -23.74
CA ALA A 862 38.41 31.03 -24.59
C ALA A 862 39.48 31.23 -25.69
N PRO A 863 40.01 30.14 -26.32
CA PRO A 863 39.56 29.76 -27.69
C PRO A 863 39.58 28.22 -27.98
N ALA A 864 38.55 27.60 -28.58
CA ALA A 864 38.27 27.45 -30.04
C ALA A 864 38.59 26.00 -30.58
N PRO A 865 38.45 25.62 -31.88
CA PRO A 865 37.32 24.73 -32.24
C PRO A 865 37.48 23.63 -33.35
N ARG A 866 36.64 22.56 -33.26
CA ARG A 866 36.09 21.75 -34.40
C ARG A 866 37.11 20.91 -35.25
N PRO A 867 36.73 20.08 -36.27
CA PRO A 867 35.40 19.83 -36.89
C PRO A 867 35.02 18.35 -37.22
N LYS A 868 33.84 18.19 -37.88
CA LYS A 868 33.40 17.18 -38.89
C LYS A 868 32.66 15.86 -38.50
N GLN A 869 31.37 15.86 -38.90
CA GLN A 869 30.50 14.81 -39.49
C GLN A 869 31.13 14.10 -40.73
N PRO A 870 30.56 13.04 -41.36
CA PRO A 870 29.10 12.82 -41.60
C PRO A 870 28.50 11.38 -41.56
N ASP A 871 27.18 11.38 -41.37
CA ASP A 871 26.07 10.72 -42.10
C ASP A 871 26.27 9.42 -42.93
N SER A 872 25.30 8.50 -42.84
CA SER A 872 24.64 7.86 -44.01
C SER A 872 23.30 7.20 -43.62
N ALA A 873 22.39 7.00 -44.58
CA ALA A 873 21.08 6.33 -44.38
C ALA A 873 20.56 5.67 -45.66
N SER A 874 19.82 4.55 -45.52
CA SER A 874 19.02 3.84 -46.55
C SER A 874 18.11 2.82 -45.83
N GLN A 875 16.80 2.64 -46.01
CA GLN A 875 15.90 2.59 -47.19
C GLN A 875 16.13 1.43 -48.19
N THR A 876 15.27 0.40 -48.11
CA THR A 876 14.45 -0.26 -49.18
C THR A 876 13.63 -1.40 -48.51
N ASP A 877 12.32 -1.59 -48.72
CA ASP A 877 11.60 -2.20 -49.89
C ASP A 877 11.89 -3.71 -50.09
N GLN A 878 10.97 -4.64 -50.47
CA GLN A 878 9.54 -4.56 -50.86
C GLN A 878 8.86 -5.98 -50.97
N ILE A 879 7.50 -6.05 -50.96
CA ILE A 879 6.62 -6.88 -51.86
C ILE A 879 6.19 -8.39 -51.59
N ARG A 880 4.86 -8.56 -51.38
CA ARG A 880 3.84 -9.52 -51.97
C ARG A 880 3.69 -11.05 -51.63
N ARG A 881 2.41 -11.39 -51.27
CA ARG A 881 1.48 -12.46 -51.82
C ARG A 881 1.77 -13.97 -51.54
N THR A 882 0.82 -14.94 -51.54
CA THR A 882 -0.68 -14.98 -51.72
C THR A 882 -1.35 -16.25 -51.12
N ALA A 883 -2.55 -16.08 -50.51
CA ALA A 883 -3.79 -16.89 -50.53
C ALA A 883 -3.85 -18.44 -50.70
N SER A 884 -4.71 -19.13 -49.91
CA SER A 884 -5.96 -19.84 -50.37
C SER A 884 -6.39 -21.11 -49.58
N LYS A 885 -7.63 -21.11 -49.01
CA LYS A 885 -8.65 -22.20 -48.82
C LYS A 885 -8.20 -23.66 -48.49
N ALA A 886 -8.82 -24.43 -47.58
CA ALA A 886 -10.25 -24.85 -47.61
C ALA A 886 -10.67 -25.75 -46.41
N GLU A 887 -11.98 -25.77 -46.12
CA GLU A 887 -12.75 -26.71 -45.25
C GLU A 887 -13.26 -27.95 -46.06
N PRO A 888 -14.07 -28.95 -45.58
CA PRO A 888 -15.08 -28.92 -44.48
C PRO A 888 -15.38 -30.23 -43.66
N ARG A 889 -16.41 -30.14 -42.78
CA ARG A 889 -17.46 -31.13 -42.35
C ARG A 889 -17.40 -31.89 -41.00
N ASP A 890 -18.58 -31.86 -40.35
CA ASP A 890 -19.11 -32.56 -39.15
C ASP A 890 -20.03 -33.75 -39.56
N PRO A 891 -20.38 -34.74 -38.69
CA PRO A 891 -21.65 -34.65 -37.95
C PRO A 891 -21.73 -35.29 -36.52
N SER A 892 -22.61 -34.70 -35.69
CA SER A 892 -23.22 -35.20 -34.41
C SER A 892 -24.07 -36.52 -34.55
N PRO A 893 -24.75 -37.14 -33.53
CA PRO A 893 -25.45 -36.52 -32.36
C PRO A 893 -25.63 -37.31 -31.01
N GLU A 894 -26.31 -36.65 -30.05
CA GLU A 894 -27.20 -37.16 -28.94
C GLU A 894 -26.69 -38.06 -27.78
N GLN A 895 -26.93 -37.64 -26.53
CA GLN A 895 -28.09 -38.11 -25.71
C GLN A 895 -28.35 -37.27 -24.42
N LYS A 896 -29.48 -37.51 -23.75
CA LYS A 896 -30.02 -36.74 -22.59
C LYS A 896 -29.93 -37.50 -21.26
N SER A 897 -29.74 -36.77 -20.16
CA SER A 897 -29.95 -37.24 -18.78
C SER A 897 -30.52 -36.11 -17.88
N ARG A 898 -30.92 -36.40 -16.63
CA ARG A 898 -31.70 -35.49 -15.76
C ARG A 898 -30.91 -34.98 -14.54
N ARG A 899 -31.27 -33.78 -14.07
CA ARG A 899 -30.83 -33.19 -12.78
C ARG A 899 -31.08 -34.12 -11.58
N PRO A 900 -30.25 -33.99 -10.53
CA PRO A 900 -30.76 -33.63 -9.21
C PRO A 900 -30.25 -32.25 -8.72
N ARG A 901 -30.85 -31.71 -7.65
CA ARG A 901 -30.32 -30.55 -6.89
C ARG A 901 -29.29 -31.02 -5.86
N PRO A 902 -28.25 -30.22 -5.56
CA PRO A 902 -27.62 -30.18 -4.25
C PRO A 902 -28.03 -28.93 -3.44
N THR A 903 -28.04 -29.03 -2.11
CA THR A 903 -28.16 -27.89 -1.18
C THR A 903 -27.22 -28.08 0.00
N ARG A 904 -26.12 -27.30 0.07
CA ARG A 904 -25.31 -26.98 1.28
C ARG A 904 -24.18 -25.98 0.97
N ARG A 905 -23.82 -25.16 1.97
CA ARG A 905 -22.64 -24.27 2.10
C ARG A 905 -21.42 -25.11 2.62
N PRO A 906 -20.12 -24.70 2.57
CA PRO A 906 -19.56 -23.33 2.73
C PRO A 906 -18.66 -22.79 1.57
N PRO A 907 -17.41 -22.30 1.77
CA PRO A 907 -17.13 -20.86 1.90
C PRO A 907 -16.21 -20.23 0.82
N ILE A 908 -16.14 -18.88 0.88
CA ILE A 908 -15.10 -18.02 0.28
C ILE A 908 -14.12 -17.62 1.40
#